data_AF-A0A5U3EQG6-F1
#
_entry.id   AF-A0A5U3EQG6-F1
#
_cell.length_a   1.000
_cell.length_b   1.000
_cell.length_c   1.000
_cell.angle_alpha   90.00
_cell.angle_beta   90.00
_cell.angle_gamma   90.00
#
_symmetry.space_group_name_H-M   'P 1'
#
loop_
_entity.id
_entity.type
_entity.pdbx_description
1 polymer ?
#
loop_
_entity_poly.entity_id
_entity_poly.type
_entity_poly.pdbx_seq_one_letter_code
_entity_poly.pdbx_strand_id
1 'polypeptide(L)'
;MPVLISGVLKDATGTPVQNCTIQLKACRTSTTVVVNTVASENPDDAGRYSMDVEQGQYTVTLLVEGYPPSHAGVITVYDDSKPGTLNDFLGAMTEDDVRPEALRRFEAMVEEVARQASEASRNATAAGQASEQAQTSAGQAAESATAAVNAAGAAEASATQAASSAASAESSAGTATTKAGEASASAASADTARTAAAASAAAAKTSEANADASRTAAGDSAAAAAASATAAQTSAARAGSSETAAKTSETRAASSAGDAGASATAAAASEKAAAASAAEAKTSETNAATSASTAAASATAASSSASEASNHAAASDTSASLAAQSSTAAGAAATRAEDAAKRAEDIADVISLEDASLTKKGIVKLSSATDSDSEALAATPKAVHAVMDEVQTKAPLDSPALTGTPTAPTPETTAAGIEIATAAFVAAKVAQLVGSAPEALDTLKELADALGNDPNFATTITNMIAGKQPLDDTLTALSGKSVDGLIEYVGLRETINRAAGAMQKAQNGGDILDKKQFARTIGAVTSTTITLGESGWFKIATVFMPQATSTAVIKLYGGSGFNVGSFEQAAISELVLRAGNGSPVGITATLWKRSPNGVLECAWINTSGDNYDIYVRINQYAYWLIAQYDYSGNANVTLHSTPEYSSVQPGNSTSGQTYTLYNSMMKPTAGDVDALSVNGGRLNGPLSIGTDNALGGNSIVLGDNDTGLKQNGDGILDIFANSQHTVRVAPGEMIVLGAIRAGNGKKLSLTSTNNSALNAGFNLWGDGGNRPTVIELGDDQGWHLYSQRNTDGSIQFVVNGQVIPDNYGNFDARYLSSGNVYTKGESDNRYVQNIQRGAPVWPGKVDEYGPAEAPAGCFLTQARHDPTTAYGVTFAYRPLQMWVGNGWRTING
;
A
#
# COMPACT_ATOMS: atom_id res chain seq x y z
N MET A 1 41.99 79.42 26.98
CA MET A 1 42.05 80.69 26.19
C MET A 1 42.28 80.32 24.73
N PRO A 2 41.85 81.11 23.74
CA PRO A 2 42.15 80.78 22.36
C PRO A 2 43.67 80.83 22.11
N VAL A 3 44.16 79.89 21.30
CA VAL A 3 45.57 79.73 20.95
C VAL A 3 45.80 80.32 19.57
N LEU A 4 46.78 81.21 19.46
CA LEU A 4 47.10 81.88 18.21
C LEU A 4 47.81 80.92 17.24
N ILE A 5 47.14 80.59 16.15
CA ILE A 5 47.70 79.85 15.02
C ILE A 5 48.00 80.84 13.90
N SER A 6 49.28 81.12 13.67
CA SER A 6 49.70 82.13 12.69
C SER A 6 50.99 81.73 11.99
N GLY A 7 51.14 82.14 10.72
CA GLY A 7 52.29 81.78 9.91
C GLY A 7 52.17 82.24 8.46
N VAL A 8 53.06 81.76 7.60
CA VAL A 8 52.97 81.94 6.14
C VAL A 8 52.64 80.61 5.51
N LEU A 9 51.50 80.52 4.82
CA LEU A 9 51.13 79.35 4.02
C LEU A 9 51.96 79.36 2.74
N LYS A 10 52.79 78.33 2.57
CA LYS A 10 53.69 78.17 1.43
C LYS A 10 53.41 76.85 0.73
N ASP A 11 53.61 76.83 -0.59
CA ASP A 11 53.64 75.58 -1.34
C ASP A 11 54.96 74.81 -1.14
N ALA A 12 55.07 73.64 -1.78
CA ALA A 12 56.27 72.80 -1.72
C ALA A 12 57.54 73.46 -2.29
N THR A 13 57.42 74.58 -3.01
CA THR A 13 58.54 75.37 -3.55
C THR A 13 58.90 76.59 -2.69
N GLY A 14 58.14 76.82 -1.61
CA GLY A 14 58.36 77.91 -0.67
C GLY A 14 57.69 79.23 -1.08
N THR A 15 56.92 79.23 -2.17
CA THR A 15 56.17 80.40 -2.63
C THR A 15 54.88 80.56 -1.82
N PRO A 16 54.51 81.80 -1.42
CA PRO A 16 53.25 82.03 -0.73
C PRO A 16 52.04 81.57 -1.53
N VAL A 17 51.12 80.84 -0.87
CA VAL A 17 49.86 80.42 -1.50
C VAL A 17 48.85 81.55 -1.39
N GLN A 18 48.57 82.22 -2.51
CA GLN A 18 47.57 83.30 -2.62
C GLN A 18 46.17 82.71 -2.90
N ASN A 19 45.11 83.47 -2.58
CA ASN A 19 43.70 83.08 -2.81
C ASN A 19 43.31 81.72 -2.21
N CYS A 20 43.87 81.37 -1.05
CA CYS A 20 43.50 80.20 -0.27
C CYS A 20 42.58 80.61 0.90
N THR A 21 41.65 79.75 1.28
CA THR A 21 40.94 79.83 2.56
C THR A 21 41.33 78.62 3.41
N ILE A 22 41.81 78.86 4.62
CA ILE A 22 42.06 77.83 5.63
C ILE A 22 40.77 77.65 6.42
N GLN A 23 40.17 76.46 6.36
CA GLN A 23 38.98 76.10 7.13
C GLN A 23 39.30 75.14 8.27
N LEU A 24 38.82 75.47 9.46
CA LEU A 24 38.84 74.61 10.65
C LEU A 24 37.41 74.20 11.00
N LYS A 25 37.09 72.91 10.87
CA LYS A 25 35.78 72.35 11.23
C LYS A 25 35.87 71.49 12.48
N ALA A 26 35.08 71.79 13.52
CA ALA A 26 35.10 71.05 14.77
C ALA A 26 34.64 69.59 14.60
N CYS A 27 35.46 68.62 15.04
CA CYS A 27 35.20 67.17 14.92
C CYS A 27 34.28 66.64 16.03
N ARG A 28 34.27 67.29 17.19
CA ARG A 28 33.45 66.94 18.35
C ARG A 28 33.10 68.19 19.16
N THR A 29 32.02 68.11 19.94
CA THR A 29 31.65 69.20 20.85
C THR A 29 32.65 69.24 22.00
N SER A 30 33.38 70.35 22.13
CA SER A 30 34.19 70.70 23.30
C SER A 30 33.39 71.61 24.25
N THR A 31 34.00 72.01 25.37
CA THR A 31 33.37 72.93 26.32
C THR A 31 33.21 74.35 25.77
N THR A 32 33.93 74.71 24.70
CA THR A 32 33.91 76.06 24.09
C THR A 32 33.46 76.07 22.63
N VAL A 33 33.46 74.92 21.93
CA VAL A 33 33.08 74.82 20.51
C VAL A 33 32.19 73.61 20.23
N VAL A 34 31.12 73.78 19.45
CA VAL A 34 30.17 72.70 19.10
C VAL A 34 30.64 71.95 17.86
N VAL A 35 30.41 70.62 17.80
CA VAL A 35 30.74 69.81 16.61
C VAL A 35 30.14 70.39 15.33
N ASN A 36 30.85 70.25 14.21
CA ASN A 36 30.51 70.71 12.86
C ASN A 36 30.53 72.23 12.61
N THR A 37 30.81 73.08 13.60
CA THR A 37 31.02 74.52 13.33
C THR A 37 32.33 74.74 12.59
N VAL A 38 32.37 75.76 11.71
CA VAL A 38 33.52 76.05 10.84
C VAL A 38 34.02 77.47 11.09
N ALA A 39 35.33 77.62 11.31
CA ALA A 39 36.05 78.89 11.23
C ALA A 39 36.85 78.93 9.93
N SER A 40 36.99 80.11 9.32
CA SER A 40 37.71 80.32 8.06
C SER A 40 38.63 81.53 8.17
N GLU A 41 39.85 81.41 7.67
CA GLU A 41 40.84 82.50 7.60
C GLU A 41 41.45 82.54 6.19
N ASN A 42 41.54 83.72 5.61
CA ASN A 42 42.12 83.92 4.29
C ASN A 42 43.51 84.55 4.44
N PRO A 43 44.59 83.87 4.04
CA PRO A 43 45.90 84.48 4.05
C PRO A 43 45.98 85.69 3.11
N ASP A 44 46.84 86.66 3.43
CA ASP A 44 47.09 87.84 2.57
C ASP A 44 47.87 87.51 1.28
N ASP A 45 48.15 88.51 0.44
CA ASP A 45 48.92 88.34 -0.81
C ASP A 45 50.36 87.80 -0.58
N ALA A 46 50.87 87.89 0.66
CA ALA A 46 52.14 87.33 1.08
C ALA A 46 51.99 85.95 1.76
N GLY A 47 50.79 85.36 1.73
CA GLY A 47 50.44 84.07 2.31
C GLY A 47 50.35 84.07 3.84
N ARG A 48 50.33 85.23 4.50
CA ARG A 48 50.29 85.31 5.96
C ARG A 48 48.87 85.08 6.47
N TYR A 49 48.71 84.17 7.42
CA TYR A 49 47.45 83.92 8.14
C TYR A 49 47.65 84.10 9.64
N SER A 50 46.58 84.47 10.34
CA SER A 50 46.59 84.63 11.79
C SER A 50 45.19 84.44 12.35
N MET A 51 44.97 83.36 13.10
CA MET A 51 43.68 83.05 13.70
C MET A 51 43.80 82.61 15.16
N ASP A 52 42.91 83.11 16.00
CA ASP A 52 42.75 82.69 17.39
C ASP A 52 41.82 81.47 17.43
N VAL A 53 42.34 80.30 17.85
CA VAL A 53 41.60 79.02 17.80
C VAL A 53 41.31 78.51 19.20
N GLU A 54 40.03 78.31 19.50
CA GLU A 54 39.56 77.77 20.78
C GLU A 54 39.93 76.29 20.97
N GLN A 55 39.99 75.83 22.22
CA GLN A 55 40.32 74.44 22.53
C GLN A 55 39.33 73.44 21.89
N GLY A 56 39.87 72.42 21.24
CA GLY A 56 39.07 71.47 20.49
C GLY A 56 39.87 70.70 19.46
N GLN A 57 39.18 69.80 18.77
CA GLN A 57 39.74 69.03 17.67
C GLN A 57 39.07 69.46 16.37
N TYR A 58 39.88 69.76 15.36
CA TYR A 58 39.41 70.38 14.13
C TYR A 58 40.00 69.70 12.90
N THR A 59 39.13 69.45 11.92
CA THR A 59 39.51 69.08 10.56
C THR A 59 39.97 70.35 9.83
N VAL A 60 41.21 70.34 9.33
CA VAL A 60 41.80 71.41 8.52
C VAL A 60 41.57 71.14 7.05
N THR A 61 41.02 72.11 6.33
CA THR A 61 40.82 72.05 4.87
C THR A 61 41.37 73.32 4.22
N LEU A 62 42.15 73.18 3.15
CA LEU A 62 42.67 74.27 2.35
C LEU A 62 41.87 74.40 1.06
N LEU A 63 41.29 75.56 0.82
CA LEU A 63 40.46 75.85 -0.34
C LEU A 63 41.16 76.92 -1.19
N VAL A 64 41.83 76.51 -2.26
CA VAL A 64 42.49 77.44 -3.19
C VAL A 64 41.53 77.75 -4.34
N GLU A 65 41.33 79.03 -4.66
CA GLU A 65 40.43 79.43 -5.75
C GLU A 65 40.83 78.77 -7.08
N GLY A 66 39.88 78.05 -7.70
CA GLY A 66 40.11 77.28 -8.93
C GLY A 66 40.58 75.82 -8.73
N TYR A 67 40.79 75.36 -7.49
CA TYR A 67 41.15 73.98 -7.16
C TYR A 67 40.14 73.35 -6.17
N PRO A 68 39.93 72.02 -6.21
CA PRO A 68 39.05 71.36 -5.25
C PRO A 68 39.59 71.48 -3.80
N PRO A 69 38.71 71.59 -2.79
CA PRO A 69 39.10 71.61 -1.38
C PRO A 69 40.01 70.42 -1.04
N SER A 70 41.17 70.72 -0.44
CA SER A 70 42.14 69.71 -0.03
C SER A 70 42.14 69.55 1.48
N HIS A 71 41.94 68.33 1.97
CA HIS A 71 42.02 68.04 3.40
C HIS A 71 43.49 67.99 3.84
N ALA A 72 43.88 68.91 4.73
CA ALA A 72 45.26 69.06 5.18
C ALA A 72 45.61 68.13 6.35
N GLY A 73 44.60 67.75 7.15
CA GLY A 73 44.72 66.86 8.31
C GLY A 73 43.82 67.30 9.46
N VAL A 74 43.98 66.67 10.63
CA VAL A 74 43.27 67.01 11.87
C VAL A 74 44.26 67.61 12.85
N ILE A 75 43.88 68.71 13.50
CA ILE A 75 44.65 69.30 14.60
C ILE A 75 43.89 69.18 15.91
N THR A 76 44.63 69.09 17.01
CA THR A 76 44.07 69.18 18.37
C THR A 76 44.71 70.36 19.09
N VAL A 77 43.88 71.28 19.57
CA VAL A 77 44.29 72.44 20.36
C VAL A 77 43.91 72.20 21.82
N TYR A 78 44.92 72.07 22.68
CA TYR A 78 44.78 71.95 24.14
C TYR A 78 44.87 73.33 24.81
N ASP A 79 44.39 73.47 26.05
CA ASP A 79 44.40 74.75 26.78
C ASP A 79 45.82 75.29 27.06
N ASP A 80 46.82 74.42 27.08
CA ASP A 80 48.24 74.74 27.25
C ASP A 80 49.05 74.73 25.94
N SER A 81 48.37 74.59 24.79
CA SER A 81 49.04 74.63 23.48
C SER A 81 49.70 75.99 23.26
N LYS A 82 50.97 76.00 22.84
CA LYS A 82 51.73 77.23 22.57
C LYS A 82 51.35 77.80 21.20
N PRO A 83 51.35 79.14 21.01
CA PRO A 83 51.21 79.74 19.70
C PRO A 83 52.24 79.20 18.70
N GLY A 84 51.81 78.94 17.47
CA GLY A 84 52.64 78.30 16.44
C GLY A 84 52.02 78.37 15.05
N THR A 85 52.68 77.77 14.06
CA THR A 85 52.17 77.66 12.69
C THR A 85 51.20 76.49 12.58
N LEU A 86 50.30 76.52 11.58
CA LEU A 86 49.38 75.41 11.29
C LEU A 86 50.11 74.08 11.09
N ASN A 87 51.33 74.09 10.53
CA ASN A 87 52.15 72.89 10.36
C ASN A 87 52.62 72.31 11.69
N ASP A 88 52.89 73.15 12.71
CA ASP A 88 53.29 72.68 14.03
C ASP A 88 52.17 71.87 14.70
N PHE A 89 50.91 72.26 14.45
CA PHE A 89 49.74 71.55 14.94
C PHE A 89 49.39 70.31 14.12
N LEU A 90 49.59 70.34 12.80
CA LEU A 90 49.37 69.18 11.91
C LEU A 90 50.43 68.07 12.10
N GLY A 91 51.61 68.41 12.64
CA GLY A 91 52.69 67.46 12.92
C GLY A 91 52.72 66.92 14.36
N ALA A 92 51.80 67.32 15.23
CA ALA A 92 51.78 66.90 16.63
C ALA A 92 51.16 65.49 16.79
N MET A 93 51.76 64.64 17.64
CA MET A 93 51.19 63.32 17.97
C MET A 93 49.79 63.46 18.60
N THR A 94 48.86 62.61 18.20
CA THR A 94 47.45 62.66 18.65
C THR A 94 47.15 61.58 19.70
N GLU A 95 46.02 61.71 20.40
CA GLU A 95 45.59 60.78 21.47
C GLU A 95 45.37 59.33 20.96
N ASP A 96 45.18 59.14 19.64
CA ASP A 96 45.11 57.82 19.00
C ASP A 96 46.48 57.15 18.84
N ASP A 97 47.60 57.90 18.84
CA ASP A 97 48.95 57.36 18.71
C ASP A 97 49.49 56.74 20.01
N VAL A 98 48.82 56.99 21.15
CA VAL A 98 49.26 56.61 22.50
C VAL A 98 48.39 55.53 23.16
N ARG A 99 47.35 55.03 22.47
CA ARG A 99 46.47 53.98 23.00
C ARG A 99 47.13 52.59 22.83
N PRO A 100 47.36 51.80 23.90
CA PRO A 100 48.00 50.50 23.77
C PRO A 100 47.14 49.51 22.98
N GLU A 101 47.71 48.91 21.94
CA GLU A 101 47.09 47.86 21.11
C GLU A 101 46.54 46.66 21.93
N ALA A 102 47.10 46.43 23.13
CA ALA A 102 46.63 45.43 24.07
C ALA A 102 45.18 45.66 24.54
N LEU A 103 44.77 46.92 24.78
CA LEU A 103 43.43 47.24 25.25
C LEU A 103 42.39 47.10 24.13
N ARG A 104 42.78 47.48 22.90
CA ARG A 104 41.95 47.32 21.70
C ARG A 104 41.69 45.84 21.38
N ARG A 105 42.69 44.98 21.59
CA ARG A 105 42.55 43.52 21.43
C ARG A 105 41.72 42.88 22.55
N PHE A 106 41.75 43.42 23.75
CA PHE A 106 40.95 42.93 24.87
C PHE A 106 39.46 43.19 24.66
N GLU A 107 39.07 44.40 24.25
CA GLU A 107 37.67 44.73 23.96
C GLU A 107 37.13 43.92 22.76
N ALA A 108 37.93 43.74 21.70
CA ALA A 108 37.57 42.89 20.57
C ALA A 108 37.43 41.40 20.97
N MET A 109 38.21 40.93 21.94
CA MET A 109 38.10 39.57 22.48
C MET A 109 36.83 39.40 23.31
N VAL A 110 36.43 40.40 24.09
CA VAL A 110 35.19 40.38 24.88
C VAL A 110 33.95 40.37 23.97
N GLU A 111 33.93 41.19 22.91
CA GLU A 111 32.85 41.13 21.91
C GLU A 111 32.80 39.79 21.18
N GLU A 112 33.95 39.20 20.86
CA GLU A 112 34.03 37.89 20.21
C GLU A 112 33.56 36.76 21.13
N VAL A 113 33.90 36.80 22.43
CA VAL A 113 33.40 35.84 23.43
C VAL A 113 31.88 35.95 23.57
N ALA A 114 31.32 37.18 23.59
CA ALA A 114 29.88 37.39 23.65
C ALA A 114 29.16 36.87 22.39
N ARG A 115 29.78 37.04 21.22
CA ARG A 115 29.29 36.49 19.94
C ARG A 115 29.30 34.96 19.96
N GLN A 116 30.39 34.35 20.40
CA GLN A 116 30.51 32.89 20.48
C GLN A 116 29.55 32.28 21.51
N ALA A 117 29.29 32.94 22.64
CA ALA A 117 28.29 32.50 23.61
C ALA A 117 26.86 32.52 23.01
N SER A 118 26.53 33.56 22.22
CA SER A 118 25.24 33.61 21.51
C SER A 118 25.11 32.53 20.42
N GLU A 119 26.19 32.21 19.71
CA GLU A 119 26.21 31.09 18.75
C GLU A 119 26.09 29.73 19.44
N ALA A 120 26.76 29.52 20.57
CA ALA A 120 26.64 28.30 21.37
C ALA A 120 25.19 28.09 21.86
N SER A 121 24.51 29.16 22.31
CA SER A 121 23.10 29.09 22.69
C SER A 121 22.18 28.74 21.51
N ARG A 122 22.39 29.32 20.32
CA ARG A 122 21.62 28.96 19.12
C ARG A 122 21.86 27.50 18.69
N ASN A 123 23.10 27.04 18.76
CA ASN A 123 23.45 25.66 18.45
C ASN A 123 22.82 24.67 19.45
N ALA A 124 22.74 25.03 20.74
CA ALA A 124 22.04 24.23 21.74
C ALA A 124 20.53 24.13 21.46
N THR A 125 19.88 25.23 21.07
CA THR A 125 18.45 25.22 20.67
C THR A 125 18.22 24.38 19.41
N ALA A 126 19.09 24.49 18.40
CA ALA A 126 19.02 23.68 17.19
C ALA A 126 19.23 22.18 17.49
N ALA A 127 20.13 21.84 18.41
CA ALA A 127 20.33 20.46 18.87
C ALA A 127 19.10 19.93 19.62
N GLY A 128 18.43 20.76 20.43
CA GLY A 128 17.16 20.41 21.07
C GLY A 128 16.05 20.10 20.06
N GLN A 129 15.88 20.96 19.05
CA GLN A 129 14.91 20.74 17.96
C GLN A 129 15.22 19.49 17.15
N ALA A 130 16.49 19.22 16.85
CA ALA A 130 16.91 17.99 16.16
C ALA A 130 16.60 16.72 16.98
N SER A 131 16.71 16.79 18.31
CA SER A 131 16.33 15.69 19.21
C SER A 131 14.83 15.40 19.20
N GLU A 132 13.97 16.44 19.23
CA GLU A 132 12.52 16.30 19.11
C GLU A 132 12.10 15.74 17.75
N GLN A 133 12.79 16.15 16.68
CA GLN A 133 12.58 15.62 15.33
C GLN A 133 12.98 14.14 15.24
N ALA A 134 14.09 13.75 15.87
CA ALA A 134 14.51 12.35 15.96
C ALA A 134 13.50 11.49 16.75
N GLN A 135 12.92 12.01 17.84
CA GLN A 135 11.84 11.32 18.57
C GLN A 135 10.58 11.16 17.72
N THR A 136 10.23 12.18 16.93
CA THR A 136 9.10 12.11 15.99
C THR A 136 9.33 11.05 14.91
N SER A 137 10.54 11.01 14.32
CA SER A 137 10.91 9.99 13.35
C SER A 137 10.94 8.58 13.94
N ALA A 138 11.35 8.42 15.21
CA ALA A 138 11.28 7.14 15.91
C ALA A 138 9.82 6.69 16.12
N GLY A 139 8.90 7.62 16.42
CA GLY A 139 7.46 7.35 16.50
C GLY A 139 6.88 6.88 15.16
N GLN A 140 7.22 7.55 14.06
CA GLN A 140 6.81 7.17 12.71
C GLN A 140 7.39 5.80 12.28
N ALA A 141 8.61 5.47 12.71
CA ALA A 141 9.19 4.16 12.48
C ALA A 141 8.45 3.05 13.26
N ALA A 142 8.01 3.32 14.49
CA ALA A 142 7.19 2.38 15.26
C ALA A 142 5.79 2.16 14.66
N GLU A 143 5.16 3.22 14.13
CA GLU A 143 3.92 3.12 13.37
C GLU A 143 4.10 2.32 12.08
N SER A 144 5.21 2.55 11.36
CA SER A 144 5.55 1.80 10.14
C SER A 144 5.81 0.31 10.42
N ALA A 145 6.47 -0.01 11.54
CA ALA A 145 6.65 -1.38 12.00
C ALA A 145 5.31 -2.06 12.33
N THR A 146 4.38 -1.33 12.96
CA THR A 146 3.02 -1.82 13.23
C THR A 146 2.23 -2.07 11.93
N ALA A 147 2.36 -1.17 10.96
CA ALA A 147 1.76 -1.34 9.64
C ALA A 147 2.34 -2.56 8.89
N ALA A 148 3.64 -2.83 9.01
CA ALA A 148 4.28 -4.00 8.42
C ALA A 148 3.79 -5.31 9.06
N VAL A 149 3.59 -5.34 10.39
CA VAL A 149 3.00 -6.50 11.08
C VAL A 149 1.56 -6.75 10.62
N ASN A 150 0.75 -5.69 10.48
CA ASN A 150 -0.62 -5.82 9.97
C ASN A 150 -0.64 -6.30 8.51
N ALA A 151 0.28 -5.83 7.68
CA ALA A 151 0.42 -6.30 6.30
C ALA A 151 0.85 -7.78 6.23
N ALA A 152 1.73 -8.23 7.12
CA ALA A 152 2.08 -9.65 7.25
C ALA A 152 0.88 -10.51 7.66
N GLY A 153 0.07 -10.05 8.62
CA GLY A 153 -1.17 -10.73 9.00
C GLY A 153 -2.21 -10.79 7.86
N ALA A 154 -2.32 -9.73 7.05
CA ALA A 154 -3.18 -9.73 5.87
C ALA A 154 -2.66 -10.70 4.78
N ALA A 155 -1.35 -10.84 4.64
CA ALA A 155 -0.74 -11.81 3.73
C ALA A 155 -0.98 -13.26 4.19
N GLU A 156 -0.89 -13.53 5.49
CA GLU A 156 -1.18 -14.85 6.08
C GLU A 156 -2.67 -15.23 5.94
N ALA A 157 -3.58 -14.28 6.15
CA ALA A 157 -5.00 -14.45 5.87
C ALA A 157 -5.27 -14.73 4.37
N SER A 158 -4.58 -14.01 3.47
CA SER A 158 -4.68 -14.23 2.03
C SER A 158 -4.15 -15.60 1.60
N ALA A 159 -3.06 -16.08 2.21
CA ALA A 159 -2.54 -17.42 1.98
C ALA A 159 -3.53 -18.51 2.45
N THR A 160 -4.21 -18.29 3.57
CA THR A 160 -5.26 -19.19 4.08
C THR A 160 -6.48 -19.23 3.15
N GLN A 161 -6.88 -18.08 2.60
CA GLN A 161 -7.95 -17.99 1.61
C GLN A 161 -7.58 -18.72 0.31
N ALA A 162 -6.32 -18.60 -0.13
CA ALA A 162 -5.81 -19.31 -1.30
C ALA A 162 -5.79 -20.83 -1.09
N ALA A 163 -5.38 -21.31 0.09
CA ALA A 163 -5.43 -22.73 0.45
C ALA A 163 -6.88 -23.26 0.47
N SER A 164 -7.82 -22.50 1.01
CA SER A 164 -9.25 -22.86 1.01
C SER A 164 -9.84 -22.92 -0.40
N SER A 165 -9.37 -22.04 -1.29
CA SER A 165 -9.78 -22.00 -2.70
C SER A 165 -9.20 -23.18 -3.48
N ALA A 166 -7.94 -23.57 -3.20
CA ALA A 166 -7.32 -24.76 -3.74
C ALA A 166 -8.05 -26.04 -3.30
N ALA A 167 -8.44 -26.16 -2.04
CA ALA A 167 -9.24 -27.29 -1.55
C ALA A 167 -10.62 -27.37 -2.23
N SER A 168 -11.26 -26.22 -2.46
CA SER A 168 -12.53 -26.14 -3.20
C SER A 168 -12.38 -26.55 -4.66
N ALA A 169 -11.26 -26.19 -5.29
CA ALA A 169 -10.91 -26.61 -6.65
C ALA A 169 -10.65 -28.12 -6.74
N GLU A 170 -9.96 -28.69 -5.75
CA GLU A 170 -9.70 -30.13 -5.66
C GLU A 170 -11.00 -30.94 -5.49
N SER A 171 -11.92 -30.45 -4.64
CA SER A 171 -13.27 -31.02 -4.50
C SER A 171 -14.09 -30.91 -5.79
N SER A 172 -13.96 -29.80 -6.52
CA SER A 172 -14.63 -29.59 -7.80
C SER A 172 -14.07 -30.52 -8.89
N ALA A 173 -12.76 -30.74 -8.92
CA ALA A 173 -12.10 -31.70 -9.81
C ALA A 173 -12.53 -33.16 -9.50
N GLY A 174 -12.68 -33.52 -8.23
CA GLY A 174 -13.25 -34.81 -7.81
C GLY A 174 -14.70 -34.99 -8.28
N THR A 175 -15.51 -33.93 -8.19
CA THR A 175 -16.90 -33.92 -8.69
C THR A 175 -16.95 -34.07 -10.22
N ALA A 176 -16.08 -33.35 -10.95
CA ALA A 176 -15.97 -33.46 -12.40
C ALA A 176 -15.54 -34.86 -12.85
N THR A 177 -14.60 -35.48 -12.12
CA THR A 177 -14.16 -36.87 -12.37
C THR A 177 -15.31 -37.86 -12.18
N THR A 178 -16.11 -37.67 -11.13
CA THR A 178 -17.31 -38.48 -10.87
C THR A 178 -18.33 -38.33 -12.01
N LYS A 179 -18.60 -37.10 -12.44
CA LYS A 179 -19.51 -36.84 -13.57
C LYS A 179 -19.02 -37.41 -14.90
N ALA A 180 -17.71 -37.39 -15.16
CA ALA A 180 -17.13 -38.04 -16.32
C ALA A 180 -17.34 -39.57 -16.29
N GLY A 181 -17.24 -40.18 -15.10
CA GLY A 181 -17.57 -41.59 -14.88
C GLY A 181 -19.05 -41.91 -15.15
N GLU A 182 -19.96 -41.08 -14.65
CA GLU A 182 -21.41 -41.21 -14.89
C GLU A 182 -21.77 -41.05 -16.38
N ALA A 183 -21.13 -40.11 -17.08
CA ALA A 183 -21.30 -39.93 -18.51
C ALA A 183 -20.80 -41.15 -19.31
N SER A 184 -19.66 -41.74 -18.90
CA SER A 184 -19.13 -42.96 -19.51
C SER A 184 -20.06 -44.16 -19.33
N ALA A 185 -20.67 -44.30 -18.15
CA ALA A 185 -21.67 -45.33 -17.88
C ALA A 185 -22.96 -45.14 -18.69
N SER A 186 -23.36 -43.88 -18.91
CA SER A 186 -24.51 -43.53 -19.74
C SER A 186 -24.27 -43.82 -21.23
N ALA A 187 -23.05 -43.55 -21.73
CA ALA A 187 -22.65 -43.91 -23.09
C ALA A 187 -22.65 -45.43 -23.31
N ALA A 188 -22.15 -46.21 -22.35
CA ALA A 188 -22.20 -47.68 -22.40
C ALA A 188 -23.64 -48.22 -22.41
N SER A 189 -24.53 -47.58 -21.66
CA SER A 189 -25.96 -47.90 -21.65
C SER A 189 -26.62 -47.61 -23.01
N ALA A 190 -26.24 -46.50 -23.66
CA ALA A 190 -26.70 -46.16 -25.01
C ALA A 190 -26.19 -47.15 -26.08
N ASP A 191 -24.95 -47.61 -25.97
CA ASP A 191 -24.38 -48.60 -26.90
C ASP A 191 -25.05 -49.99 -26.75
N THR A 192 -25.43 -50.32 -25.51
CA THR A 192 -26.27 -51.50 -25.21
C THR A 192 -27.65 -51.36 -25.87
N ALA A 193 -28.28 -50.19 -25.77
CA ALA A 193 -29.57 -49.92 -26.42
C ALA A 193 -29.47 -49.96 -27.96
N ARG A 194 -28.38 -49.45 -28.55
CA ARG A 194 -28.10 -49.55 -30.00
C ARG A 194 -27.99 -51.00 -30.45
N THR A 195 -27.33 -51.84 -29.65
CA THR A 195 -27.18 -53.28 -29.92
C THR A 195 -28.53 -53.99 -29.86
N ALA A 196 -29.37 -53.66 -28.87
CA ALA A 196 -30.73 -54.19 -28.75
C ALA A 196 -31.63 -53.75 -29.92
N ALA A 197 -31.49 -52.51 -30.39
CA ALA A 197 -32.20 -52.01 -31.57
C ALA A 197 -31.77 -52.73 -32.86
N ALA A 198 -30.47 -52.98 -33.05
CA ALA A 198 -29.95 -53.75 -34.18
C ALA A 198 -30.45 -55.21 -34.17
N ALA A 199 -30.51 -55.85 -32.99
CA ALA A 199 -31.11 -57.17 -32.83
C ALA A 199 -32.61 -57.16 -33.16
N SER A 200 -33.33 -56.12 -32.77
CA SER A 200 -34.75 -55.94 -33.10
C SER A 200 -34.98 -55.74 -34.62
N ALA A 201 -34.10 -54.99 -35.29
CA ALA A 201 -34.14 -54.83 -36.75
C ALA A 201 -33.84 -56.15 -37.49
N ALA A 202 -32.93 -56.96 -36.97
CA ALA A 202 -32.67 -58.31 -37.50
C ALA A 202 -33.87 -59.25 -37.31
N ALA A 203 -34.57 -59.16 -36.17
CA ALA A 203 -35.82 -59.88 -35.94
C ALA A 203 -36.95 -59.42 -36.88
N ALA A 204 -37.00 -58.12 -37.21
CA ALA A 204 -37.94 -57.58 -38.19
C ALA A 204 -37.66 -58.12 -39.60
N LYS A 205 -36.39 -58.16 -40.04
CA LYS A 205 -35.98 -58.80 -41.31
C LYS A 205 -36.29 -60.30 -41.35
N THR A 206 -36.12 -60.99 -40.22
CA THR A 206 -36.50 -62.41 -40.10
C THR A 206 -38.03 -62.57 -40.23
N SER A 207 -38.81 -61.66 -39.65
CA SER A 207 -40.27 -61.62 -39.82
C SER A 207 -40.69 -61.30 -41.25
N GLU A 208 -39.96 -60.42 -41.95
CA GLU A 208 -40.16 -60.14 -43.38
C GLU A 208 -39.94 -61.40 -44.23
N ALA A 209 -38.83 -62.13 -44.00
CA ALA A 209 -38.57 -63.41 -44.67
C ALA A 209 -39.63 -64.48 -44.35
N ASN A 210 -40.15 -64.51 -43.11
CA ASN A 210 -41.25 -65.39 -42.73
C ASN A 210 -42.57 -64.98 -43.41
N ALA A 211 -42.79 -63.68 -43.64
CA ALA A 211 -43.94 -63.18 -44.40
C ALA A 211 -43.82 -63.54 -45.88
N ASP A 212 -42.63 -63.53 -46.46
CA ASP A 212 -42.35 -64.03 -47.82
C ASP A 212 -42.58 -65.53 -47.95
N ALA A 213 -42.08 -66.31 -46.98
CA ALA A 213 -42.36 -67.74 -46.92
C ALA A 213 -43.87 -68.01 -46.77
N SER A 214 -44.57 -67.21 -45.96
CA SER A 214 -46.02 -67.30 -45.80
C SER A 214 -46.77 -66.88 -47.08
N ARG A 215 -46.24 -65.92 -47.85
CA ARG A 215 -46.76 -65.49 -49.16
C ARG A 215 -46.63 -66.62 -50.20
N THR A 216 -45.49 -67.30 -50.23
CA THR A 216 -45.27 -68.48 -51.09
C THR A 216 -46.21 -69.62 -50.68
N ALA A 217 -46.29 -69.93 -49.38
CA ALA A 217 -47.20 -70.94 -48.85
C ALA A 217 -48.68 -70.59 -49.08
N ALA A 218 -49.04 -69.30 -49.06
CA ALA A 218 -50.37 -68.82 -49.41
C ALA A 218 -50.65 -68.95 -50.92
N GLY A 219 -49.64 -68.80 -51.78
CA GLY A 219 -49.72 -69.10 -53.22
C GLY A 219 -49.98 -70.59 -53.48
N ASP A 220 -49.25 -71.46 -52.79
CA ASP A 220 -49.46 -72.92 -52.84
C ASP A 220 -50.84 -73.31 -52.27
N SER A 221 -51.28 -72.61 -51.22
CA SER A 221 -52.61 -72.78 -50.64
C SER A 221 -53.72 -72.18 -51.50
N ALA A 222 -53.47 -71.15 -52.31
CA ALA A 222 -54.44 -70.58 -53.26
C ALA A 222 -54.73 -71.55 -54.41
N ALA A 223 -53.73 -72.33 -54.84
CA ALA A 223 -53.92 -73.47 -55.74
C ALA A 223 -54.79 -74.56 -55.12
N ALA A 224 -54.73 -74.75 -53.79
CA ALA A 224 -55.63 -75.62 -53.04
C ALA A 224 -57.02 -74.99 -52.74
N ALA A 225 -57.11 -73.66 -52.58
CA ALA A 225 -58.32 -72.92 -52.19
C ALA A 225 -59.31 -72.66 -53.33
N ALA A 226 -58.91 -72.85 -54.59
CA ALA A 226 -59.86 -73.07 -55.69
C ALA A 226 -60.82 -74.24 -55.39
N ALA A 227 -60.45 -75.16 -54.49
CA ALA A 227 -61.32 -76.22 -53.98
C ALA A 227 -62.20 -75.81 -52.76
N SER A 228 -62.12 -74.59 -52.21
CA SER A 228 -62.71 -74.20 -50.89
C SER A 228 -63.49 -72.86 -50.88
N ALA A 229 -64.11 -72.49 -52.00
CA ALA A 229 -64.91 -71.26 -52.20
C ALA A 229 -66.06 -70.99 -51.19
N THR A 230 -66.38 -71.91 -50.29
CA THR A 230 -67.51 -71.83 -49.35
C THR A 230 -67.20 -71.06 -48.05
N ALA A 231 -65.93 -70.79 -47.72
CA ALA A 231 -65.54 -70.18 -46.43
C ALA A 231 -65.53 -68.62 -46.40
N ALA A 232 -65.92 -67.95 -47.48
CA ALA A 232 -65.59 -66.55 -47.76
C ALA A 232 -66.31 -65.45 -46.93
N GLN A 233 -67.46 -65.70 -46.29
CA GLN A 233 -68.20 -64.63 -45.57
C GLN A 233 -67.58 -64.20 -44.23
N THR A 234 -66.83 -65.04 -43.52
CA THR A 234 -66.27 -64.72 -42.20
C THR A 234 -64.98 -63.87 -42.27
N SER A 235 -64.28 -63.88 -43.41
CA SER A 235 -62.99 -63.19 -43.59
C SER A 235 -63.10 -61.68 -43.83
N ALA A 236 -64.27 -61.18 -44.26
CA ALA A 236 -64.47 -59.75 -44.56
C ALA A 236 -64.41 -58.86 -43.30
N ALA A 237 -64.82 -59.35 -42.13
CA ALA A 237 -64.77 -58.60 -40.87
C ALA A 237 -63.35 -58.52 -40.25
N ARG A 238 -62.47 -59.50 -40.53
CA ARG A 238 -61.08 -59.52 -40.04
C ARG A 238 -60.14 -58.61 -40.83
N ALA A 239 -60.41 -58.38 -42.12
CA ALA A 239 -59.62 -57.48 -42.97
C ALA A 239 -59.70 -56.00 -42.53
N GLY A 240 -60.87 -55.53 -42.08
CA GLY A 240 -61.05 -54.14 -41.60
C GLY A 240 -60.33 -53.84 -40.27
N SER A 241 -60.23 -54.81 -39.37
CA SER A 241 -59.47 -54.66 -38.12
C SER A 241 -57.96 -54.65 -38.36
N SER A 242 -57.46 -55.40 -39.33
CA SER A 242 -56.03 -55.40 -39.73
C SER A 242 -55.59 -54.10 -40.41
N GLU A 243 -56.46 -53.45 -41.19
CA GLU A 243 -56.17 -52.13 -41.79
C GLU A 243 -56.02 -51.03 -40.72
N THR A 244 -56.88 -51.06 -39.69
CA THR A 244 -56.82 -50.10 -38.58
C THR A 244 -55.55 -50.29 -37.72
N ALA A 245 -55.16 -51.54 -37.46
CA ALA A 245 -53.93 -51.86 -36.74
C ALA A 245 -52.64 -51.46 -37.50
N ALA A 246 -52.66 -51.54 -38.84
CA ALA A 246 -51.57 -51.09 -39.69
C ALA A 246 -51.35 -49.57 -39.61
N LYS A 247 -52.43 -48.77 -39.67
CA LYS A 247 -52.38 -47.30 -39.54
C LYS A 247 -51.89 -46.84 -38.15
N THR A 248 -52.30 -47.53 -37.08
CA THR A 248 -51.81 -47.25 -35.72
C THR A 248 -50.32 -47.60 -35.56
N SER A 249 -49.84 -48.65 -36.24
CA SER A 249 -48.45 -49.09 -36.16
C SER A 249 -47.51 -48.19 -36.97
N GLU A 250 -47.95 -47.69 -38.12
CA GLU A 250 -47.26 -46.66 -38.92
C GLU A 250 -47.09 -45.36 -38.11
N THR A 251 -48.13 -44.96 -37.38
CA THR A 251 -48.08 -43.78 -36.49
C THR A 251 -47.08 -43.97 -35.34
N ARG A 252 -47.02 -45.16 -34.72
CA ARG A 252 -46.07 -45.47 -33.63
C ARG A 252 -44.62 -45.54 -34.11
N ALA A 253 -44.39 -46.03 -35.33
CA ALA A 253 -43.07 -46.02 -35.95
C ALA A 253 -42.59 -44.60 -36.24
N ALA A 254 -43.48 -43.72 -36.71
CA ALA A 254 -43.17 -42.30 -36.93
C ALA A 254 -42.86 -41.56 -35.61
N SER A 255 -43.63 -41.80 -34.54
CA SER A 255 -43.33 -41.24 -33.21
C SER A 255 -41.99 -41.74 -32.66
N SER A 256 -41.68 -43.03 -32.80
CA SER A 256 -40.42 -43.62 -32.32
C SER A 256 -39.20 -43.08 -33.08
N ALA A 257 -39.34 -42.77 -34.37
CA ALA A 257 -38.30 -42.09 -35.15
C ALA A 257 -38.09 -40.63 -34.68
N GLY A 258 -39.17 -39.94 -34.29
CA GLY A 258 -39.11 -38.61 -33.68
C GLY A 258 -38.38 -38.60 -32.34
N ASP A 259 -38.68 -39.57 -31.46
CA ASP A 259 -38.04 -39.71 -30.15
C ASP A 259 -36.54 -40.06 -30.27
N ALA A 260 -36.17 -40.84 -31.30
CA ALA A 260 -34.77 -41.11 -31.63
C ALA A 260 -34.03 -39.85 -32.11
N GLY A 261 -34.68 -38.99 -32.90
CA GLY A 261 -34.13 -37.70 -33.33
C GLY A 261 -33.97 -36.71 -32.17
N ALA A 262 -34.93 -36.66 -31.25
CA ALA A 262 -34.83 -35.85 -30.03
C ALA A 262 -33.69 -36.33 -29.12
N SER A 263 -33.52 -37.65 -28.98
CA SER A 263 -32.44 -38.25 -28.19
C SER A 263 -31.06 -37.98 -28.77
N ALA A 264 -30.90 -38.02 -30.10
CA ALA A 264 -29.65 -37.65 -30.78
C ALA A 264 -29.31 -36.16 -30.59
N THR A 265 -30.33 -35.29 -30.58
CA THR A 265 -30.16 -33.85 -30.32
C THR A 265 -29.75 -33.57 -28.88
N ALA A 266 -30.34 -34.28 -27.91
CA ALA A 266 -29.94 -34.20 -26.51
C ALA A 266 -28.50 -34.71 -26.26
N ALA A 267 -28.06 -35.74 -27.00
CA ALA A 267 -26.69 -36.23 -26.96
C ALA A 267 -25.68 -35.18 -27.47
N ALA A 268 -25.97 -34.53 -28.60
CA ALA A 268 -25.13 -33.45 -29.13
C ALA A 268 -25.08 -32.23 -28.19
N ALA A 269 -26.20 -31.90 -27.53
CA ALA A 269 -26.24 -30.85 -26.53
C ALA A 269 -25.40 -31.20 -25.28
N SER A 270 -25.41 -32.47 -24.86
CA SER A 270 -24.62 -32.95 -23.72
C SER A 270 -23.12 -33.00 -24.01
N GLU A 271 -22.73 -33.37 -25.24
CA GLU A 271 -21.33 -33.31 -25.69
C GLU A 271 -20.81 -31.86 -25.72
N LYS A 272 -21.65 -30.93 -26.19
CA LYS A 272 -21.34 -29.49 -26.19
C LYS A 272 -21.22 -28.93 -24.77
N ALA A 273 -22.08 -29.36 -23.85
CA ALA A 273 -22.00 -28.99 -22.43
C ALA A 273 -20.73 -29.55 -21.77
N ALA A 274 -20.35 -30.80 -22.05
CA ALA A 274 -19.10 -31.38 -21.56
C ALA A 274 -17.86 -30.65 -22.08
N ALA A 275 -17.86 -30.24 -23.36
CA ALA A 275 -16.79 -29.42 -23.92
C ALA A 275 -16.71 -28.02 -23.28
N ALA A 276 -17.87 -27.42 -22.96
CA ALA A 276 -17.93 -26.15 -22.24
C ALA A 276 -17.39 -26.28 -20.80
N SER A 277 -17.78 -27.32 -20.06
CA SER A 277 -17.24 -27.58 -18.71
C SER A 277 -15.74 -27.89 -18.71
N ALA A 278 -15.22 -28.56 -19.73
CA ALA A 278 -13.78 -28.78 -19.90
C ALA A 278 -13.03 -27.46 -20.18
N ALA A 279 -13.63 -26.54 -20.94
CA ALA A 279 -13.08 -25.21 -21.19
C ALA A 279 -13.10 -24.35 -19.92
N GLU A 280 -14.16 -24.40 -19.11
CA GLU A 280 -14.25 -23.71 -17.82
C GLU A 280 -13.24 -24.23 -16.79
N ALA A 281 -12.98 -25.54 -16.77
CA ALA A 281 -11.93 -26.14 -15.95
C ALA A 281 -10.54 -25.60 -16.35
N LYS A 282 -10.27 -25.47 -17.66
CA LYS A 282 -8.99 -24.94 -18.16
C LYS A 282 -8.84 -23.44 -17.91
N THR A 283 -9.93 -22.69 -17.97
CA THR A 283 -9.98 -21.28 -17.55
C THR A 283 -9.73 -21.16 -16.04
N SER A 284 -10.29 -22.04 -15.22
CA SER A 284 -10.04 -22.07 -13.77
C SER A 284 -8.60 -22.43 -13.42
N GLU A 285 -7.97 -23.37 -14.15
CA GLU A 285 -6.55 -23.70 -14.04
C GLU A 285 -5.66 -22.50 -14.39
N THR A 286 -6.04 -21.75 -15.43
CA THR A 286 -5.35 -20.52 -15.84
C THR A 286 -5.51 -19.40 -14.81
N ASN A 287 -6.70 -19.25 -14.21
CA ASN A 287 -6.96 -18.30 -13.14
C ASN A 287 -6.18 -18.66 -11.88
N ALA A 288 -6.06 -19.94 -11.53
CA ALA A 288 -5.24 -20.40 -10.42
C ALA A 288 -3.74 -20.11 -10.65
N ALA A 289 -3.24 -20.35 -11.87
CA ALA A 289 -1.86 -19.98 -12.26
C ALA A 289 -1.62 -18.47 -12.21
N THR A 290 -2.62 -17.67 -12.58
CA THR A 290 -2.58 -16.21 -12.50
C THR A 290 -2.56 -15.74 -11.04
N SER A 291 -3.42 -16.29 -10.18
CA SER A 291 -3.44 -15.99 -8.75
C SER A 291 -2.15 -16.41 -8.04
N ALA A 292 -1.55 -17.54 -8.43
CA ALA A 292 -0.23 -17.96 -7.94
C ALA A 292 0.88 -16.97 -8.35
N SER A 293 0.82 -16.46 -9.59
CA SER A 293 1.76 -15.45 -10.08
C SER A 293 1.58 -14.10 -9.37
N THR A 294 0.33 -13.71 -9.07
CA THR A 294 0.03 -12.51 -8.27
C THR A 294 0.52 -12.67 -6.83
N ALA A 295 0.33 -13.83 -6.20
CA ALA A 295 0.84 -14.11 -4.86
C ALA A 295 2.39 -14.06 -4.81
N ALA A 296 3.07 -14.59 -5.83
CA ALA A 296 4.52 -14.50 -5.96
C ALA A 296 5.00 -13.04 -6.15
N ALA A 297 4.26 -12.23 -6.92
CA ALA A 297 4.55 -10.81 -7.08
C ALA A 297 4.34 -10.03 -5.77
N SER A 298 3.28 -10.34 -5.01
CA SER A 298 3.04 -9.75 -3.69
C SER A 298 4.09 -10.16 -2.66
N ALA A 299 4.56 -11.41 -2.69
CA ALA A 299 5.68 -11.87 -1.86
C ALA A 299 6.99 -11.14 -2.22
N THR A 300 7.23 -10.90 -3.52
CA THR A 300 8.37 -10.12 -3.98
C THR A 300 8.27 -8.66 -3.52
N ALA A 301 7.10 -8.04 -3.63
CA ALA A 301 6.87 -6.67 -3.14
C ALA A 301 7.08 -6.57 -1.62
N ALA A 302 6.60 -7.56 -0.85
CA ALA A 302 6.84 -7.63 0.59
C ALA A 302 8.34 -7.77 0.92
N SER A 303 9.10 -8.56 0.15
CA SER A 303 10.55 -8.69 0.32
C SER A 303 11.31 -7.39 0.00
N SER A 304 10.85 -6.64 -1.01
CA SER A 304 11.40 -5.32 -1.34
C SER A 304 11.09 -4.30 -0.24
N SER A 305 9.86 -4.25 0.26
CA SER A 305 9.48 -3.37 1.38
C SER A 305 10.21 -3.73 2.69
N ALA A 306 10.45 -5.01 2.96
CA ALA A 306 11.27 -5.45 4.09
C ALA A 306 12.74 -4.99 3.94
N SER A 307 13.27 -5.01 2.72
CA SER A 307 14.61 -4.51 2.42
C SER A 307 14.70 -2.98 2.58
N GLU A 308 13.67 -2.24 2.15
CA GLU A 308 13.57 -0.79 2.36
C GLU A 308 13.46 -0.42 3.84
N ALA A 309 12.68 -1.18 4.62
CA ALA A 309 12.60 -1.02 6.07
C ALA A 309 13.95 -1.29 6.76
N SER A 310 14.67 -2.33 6.33
CA SER A 310 16.03 -2.62 6.82
C SER A 310 17.01 -1.50 6.48
N ASN A 311 16.91 -0.89 5.31
CA ASN A 311 17.75 0.24 4.92
C ASN A 311 17.41 1.51 5.73
N HIS A 312 16.14 1.75 6.05
CA HIS A 312 15.73 2.86 6.92
C HIS A 312 16.18 2.65 8.37
N ALA A 313 16.14 1.41 8.88
CA ALA A 313 16.69 1.08 10.19
C ALA A 313 18.20 1.32 10.23
N ALA A 314 18.95 0.89 9.20
CA ALA A 314 20.39 1.14 9.11
C ALA A 314 20.72 2.65 8.98
N ALA A 315 19.89 3.42 8.26
CA ALA A 315 20.01 4.88 8.18
C ALA A 315 19.70 5.56 9.52
N SER A 316 18.77 5.02 10.31
CA SER A 316 18.46 5.47 11.66
C SER A 316 19.62 5.20 12.63
N ASP A 317 20.22 4.02 12.60
CA ASP A 317 21.40 3.68 13.41
C ASP A 317 22.62 4.55 13.06
N THR A 318 22.78 4.86 11.77
CA THR A 318 23.82 5.79 11.29
C THR A 318 23.57 7.20 11.82
N SER A 319 22.31 7.66 11.80
CA SER A 319 21.91 8.97 12.31
C SER A 319 22.05 9.07 13.84
N ALA A 320 21.74 7.99 14.57
CA ALA A 320 21.94 7.89 16.02
C ALA A 320 23.44 7.91 16.37
N SER A 321 24.29 7.26 15.57
CA SER A 321 25.74 7.29 15.74
C SER A 321 26.33 8.68 15.49
N LEU A 322 25.84 9.40 14.47
CA LEU A 322 26.23 10.79 14.19
C LEU A 322 25.74 11.75 15.29
N ALA A 323 24.54 11.54 15.84
CA ALA A 323 24.05 12.30 16.98
C ALA A 323 24.88 12.06 18.25
N ALA A 324 25.30 10.81 18.51
CA ALA A 324 26.21 10.48 19.62
C ALA A 324 27.60 11.10 19.45
N GLN A 325 28.13 11.12 18.22
CA GLN A 325 29.39 11.83 17.90
C GLN A 325 29.25 13.34 18.09
N SER A 326 28.13 13.93 17.67
CA SER A 326 27.83 15.35 17.85
C SER A 326 27.70 15.71 19.33
N SER A 327 27.06 14.86 20.14
CA SER A 327 26.97 15.01 21.59
C SER A 327 28.36 14.93 22.26
N THR A 328 29.21 13.98 21.83
CA THR A 328 30.59 13.86 22.32
C THR A 328 31.43 15.09 21.93
N ALA A 329 31.27 15.61 20.71
CA ALA A 329 31.95 16.81 20.24
C ALA A 329 31.48 18.07 20.97
N ALA A 330 30.18 18.19 21.27
CA ALA A 330 29.62 19.26 22.09
C ALA A 330 30.13 19.20 23.53
N GLY A 331 30.21 18.00 24.13
CA GLY A 331 30.83 17.79 25.44
C GLY A 331 32.30 18.20 25.45
N ALA A 332 33.07 17.79 24.45
CA ALA A 332 34.48 18.19 24.31
C ALA A 332 34.67 19.70 24.07
N ALA A 333 33.72 20.36 23.40
CA ALA A 333 33.71 21.80 23.21
C ALA A 333 33.36 22.55 24.51
N ALA A 334 32.43 22.02 25.31
CA ALA A 334 32.09 22.56 26.63
C ALA A 334 33.29 22.44 27.59
N THR A 335 33.96 21.28 27.64
CA THR A 335 35.18 21.11 28.44
C THR A 335 36.30 22.05 27.97
N ARG A 336 36.47 22.24 26.66
CA ARG A 336 37.45 23.22 26.13
C ARG A 336 37.10 24.66 26.49
N ALA A 337 35.81 25.01 26.56
CA ALA A 337 35.36 26.32 27.00
C ALA A 337 35.59 26.52 28.51
N GLU A 338 35.37 25.49 29.33
CA GLU A 338 35.70 25.49 30.77
C GLU A 338 37.23 25.60 31.00
N ASP A 339 38.04 24.84 30.25
CA ASP A 339 39.50 24.94 30.31
C ASP A 339 40.02 26.31 29.83
N ALA A 340 39.38 26.90 28.81
CA ALA A 340 39.72 28.22 28.33
C ALA A 340 39.33 29.32 29.33
N ALA A 341 38.17 29.20 29.98
CA ALA A 341 37.76 30.07 31.07
C ALA A 341 38.72 29.97 32.27
N LYS A 342 39.13 28.75 32.63
CA LYS A 342 40.10 28.51 33.70
C LYS A 342 41.49 29.06 33.36
N ARG A 343 41.94 28.94 32.10
CA ARG A 343 43.16 29.61 31.62
C ARG A 343 43.05 31.13 31.65
N ALA A 344 41.88 31.68 31.36
CA ALA A 344 41.67 33.13 31.45
C ALA A 344 41.72 33.63 32.91
N GLU A 345 41.17 32.86 33.86
CA GLU A 345 41.34 33.10 35.29
C GLU A 345 42.81 32.99 35.73
N ASP A 346 43.53 31.94 35.30
CA ASP A 346 44.95 31.75 35.61
C ASP A 346 45.83 32.87 35.01
N ILE A 347 45.53 33.34 33.79
CA ILE A 347 46.24 34.46 33.15
C ILE A 347 45.95 35.78 33.87
N ALA A 348 44.73 36.00 34.35
CA ALA A 348 44.38 37.18 35.13
C ALA A 348 45.13 37.20 36.48
N ASP A 349 45.33 36.04 37.12
CA ASP A 349 46.10 35.91 38.36
C ASP A 349 47.61 36.20 38.14
N VAL A 350 48.16 35.79 36.98
CA VAL A 350 49.56 36.04 36.58
C VAL A 350 49.86 37.50 36.20
N ILE A 351 48.84 38.33 35.89
CA ILE A 351 49.00 39.75 35.50
C ILE A 351 49.10 40.69 36.72
N SER A 352 49.31 40.16 37.93
CA SER A 352 49.85 40.97 39.04
C SER A 352 51.28 41.44 38.70
N LEU A 353 51.44 42.71 38.30
CA LEU A 353 52.71 43.27 37.79
C LEU A 353 53.79 43.35 38.89
N GLU A 354 54.90 42.62 38.73
CA GLU A 354 56.11 42.68 39.59
C GLU A 354 57.33 43.26 38.83
N ASP A 355 58.34 43.78 39.56
CA ASP A 355 59.61 44.27 39.01
C ASP A 355 60.45 43.14 38.37
N ALA A 356 61.20 43.45 37.31
CA ALA A 356 62.07 42.47 36.65
C ALA A 356 63.29 42.07 37.51
N SER A 357 63.69 40.81 37.43
CA SER A 357 64.95 40.29 38.01
C SER A 357 65.68 39.37 37.02
N LEU A 358 66.89 38.90 37.36
CA LEU A 358 67.69 38.01 36.51
C LEU A 358 67.03 36.65 36.23
N THR A 359 66.01 36.27 37.00
CA THR A 359 65.32 34.99 36.86
C THR A 359 63.80 35.12 36.66
N LYS A 360 63.26 36.35 36.64
CA LYS A 360 61.81 36.61 36.52
C LYS A 360 61.56 37.85 35.64
N LYS A 361 60.68 37.74 34.66
CA LYS A 361 60.34 38.83 33.73
C LYS A 361 59.40 39.84 34.40
N GLY A 362 59.70 41.14 34.26
CA GLY A 362 58.92 42.27 34.78
C GLY A 362 59.24 43.57 34.03
N ILE A 363 58.91 44.75 34.58
CA ILE A 363 59.15 46.06 33.94
C ILE A 363 60.56 46.59 34.32
N VAL A 364 61.36 47.14 33.38
CA VAL A 364 62.79 47.55 33.56
C VAL A 364 63.01 49.05 33.30
N LYS A 365 63.84 49.73 34.12
CA LYS A 365 64.32 51.11 33.88
C LYS A 365 65.68 51.12 33.16
N LEU A 366 65.93 52.09 32.26
CA LEU A 366 67.12 52.12 31.39
C LEU A 366 68.17 53.18 31.80
N SER A 367 69.47 52.90 31.63
CA SER A 367 70.62 53.81 31.89
C SER A 367 71.60 53.87 30.71
N SER A 368 72.14 55.05 30.40
CA SER A 368 73.11 55.25 29.28
C SER A 368 74.55 55.52 29.73
N ALA A 369 74.87 55.30 31.01
CA ALA A 369 76.24 55.40 31.51
C ALA A 369 77.06 54.18 31.07
N THR A 370 78.25 54.38 30.51
CA THR A 370 79.19 53.32 30.10
C THR A 370 79.96 52.70 31.26
N ASP A 371 79.82 53.29 32.44
CA ASP A 371 80.47 52.95 33.71
C ASP A 371 79.45 52.68 34.83
N SER A 372 78.18 52.40 34.50
CA SER A 372 77.14 52.19 35.51
C SER A 372 77.41 50.96 36.39
N ASP A 373 77.40 51.18 37.70
CA ASP A 373 77.52 50.18 38.76
C ASP A 373 76.14 49.65 39.23
N SER A 374 75.04 50.10 38.61
CA SER A 374 73.67 49.72 39.00
C SER A 374 73.26 48.40 38.38
N GLU A 375 72.89 47.43 39.21
CA GLU A 375 72.34 46.14 38.78
C GLU A 375 70.81 46.18 38.53
N ALA A 376 70.15 47.29 38.87
CA ALA A 376 68.70 47.45 38.76
C ALA A 376 68.25 48.18 37.47
N LEU A 377 69.20 48.72 36.69
CA LEU A 377 68.95 49.45 35.46
C LEU A 377 69.59 48.73 34.27
N ALA A 378 68.88 48.59 33.15
CA ALA A 378 69.47 48.00 31.95
C ALA A 378 70.22 49.05 31.11
N ALA A 379 71.40 48.69 30.61
CA ALA A 379 72.22 49.55 29.76
C ALA A 379 71.53 49.85 28.41
N THR A 380 71.59 51.09 27.93
CA THR A 380 71.03 51.46 26.64
C THR A 380 71.93 51.02 25.48
N PRO A 381 71.38 50.88 24.25
CA PRO A 381 72.16 50.56 23.06
C PRO A 381 73.36 51.49 22.82
N LYS A 382 73.29 52.74 23.30
CA LYS A 382 74.42 53.69 23.24
C LYS A 382 75.61 53.21 24.09
N ALA A 383 75.36 52.73 25.31
CA ALA A 383 76.40 52.19 26.19
C ALA A 383 76.94 50.85 25.67
N VAL A 384 76.07 49.99 25.14
CA VAL A 384 76.46 48.69 24.54
C VAL A 384 77.27 48.89 23.26
N HIS A 385 76.90 49.82 22.39
CA HIS A 385 77.63 50.08 21.14
C HIS A 385 79.06 50.55 21.41
N ALA A 386 79.25 51.44 22.40
CA ALA A 386 80.58 51.87 22.83
C ALA A 386 81.45 50.71 23.33
N VAL A 387 80.86 49.67 23.94
CA VAL A 387 81.58 48.44 24.35
C VAL A 387 81.80 47.48 23.16
N MET A 388 80.88 47.44 22.21
CA MET A 388 80.91 46.47 21.11
C MET A 388 81.92 46.83 20.01
N ASP A 389 82.21 48.11 19.81
CA ASP A 389 83.29 48.57 18.94
C ASP A 389 84.66 48.04 19.42
N GLU A 390 84.84 47.86 20.73
CA GLU A 390 86.06 47.27 21.32
C GLU A 390 86.18 45.76 21.03
N VAL A 391 85.06 45.02 21.02
CA VAL A 391 84.99 43.54 20.91
C VAL A 391 85.21 43.04 19.47
N GLN A 392 84.89 43.82 18.44
CA GLN A 392 84.96 43.39 17.03
C GLN A 392 86.38 43.21 16.45
N THR A 393 87.43 43.31 17.27
CA THR A 393 88.82 43.07 16.86
C THR A 393 89.32 41.61 17.09
N LYS A 394 88.44 40.61 17.31
CA LYS A 394 88.79 39.22 17.69
C LYS A 394 88.04 38.13 16.85
N ALA A 395 88.62 36.92 16.63
CA ALA A 395 88.02 35.81 15.83
C ALA A 395 87.44 34.62 16.66
N PRO A 396 86.41 33.86 16.18
CA PRO A 396 85.54 32.96 16.98
C PRO A 396 86.07 31.53 17.25
N LEU A 397 85.55 30.91 18.33
CA LEU A 397 86.06 29.67 18.95
C LEU A 397 85.47 28.35 18.39
N ASP A 398 84.35 28.36 17.67
CA ASP A 398 83.62 27.17 17.23
C ASP A 398 83.45 27.13 15.70
N SER A 399 83.79 25.99 15.07
CA SER A 399 83.75 25.76 13.61
C SER A 399 84.41 26.85 12.74
N PRO A 400 85.72 27.10 12.92
CA PRO A 400 86.45 28.04 12.08
C PRO A 400 86.51 27.53 10.63
N ALA A 401 86.31 28.43 9.68
CA ALA A 401 86.48 28.12 8.27
C ALA A 401 87.97 27.84 7.95
N LEU A 402 88.34 26.57 7.81
CA LEU A 402 89.70 26.16 7.45
C LEU A 402 89.85 26.08 5.92
N THR A 403 90.74 26.88 5.34
CA THR A 403 91.07 26.87 3.91
C THR A 403 92.51 26.33 3.69
N GLY A 404 92.78 25.56 2.63
CA GLY A 404 94.09 24.92 2.34
C GLY A 404 94.05 23.38 2.22
N THR A 405 95.16 22.69 2.53
CA THR A 405 95.27 21.21 2.65
C THR A 405 95.37 20.77 4.12
N PRO A 406 94.25 20.70 4.86
CA PRO A 406 94.26 20.24 6.25
C PRO A 406 94.48 18.72 6.33
N THR A 407 95.37 18.26 7.20
CA THR A 407 95.57 16.84 7.52
C THR A 407 94.69 16.43 8.70
N ALA A 408 93.95 15.31 8.59
CA ALA A 408 93.08 14.77 9.63
C ALA A 408 93.40 13.28 9.92
N PRO A 409 93.24 12.78 11.17
CA PRO A 409 93.48 11.38 11.52
C PRO A 409 92.52 10.39 10.82
N THR A 410 93.00 9.20 10.43
CA THR A 410 92.16 8.15 9.78
C THR A 410 91.37 7.35 10.82
N PRO A 411 90.03 7.23 10.70
CA PRO A 411 89.21 6.42 11.60
C PRO A 411 89.43 4.89 11.48
N GLU A 412 89.10 4.15 12.54
CA GLU A 412 89.08 2.67 12.60
C GLU A 412 87.93 2.07 11.75
N THR A 413 88.10 0.89 11.14
CA THR A 413 87.12 0.27 10.18
C THR A 413 85.74 -0.09 10.76
N THR A 414 85.55 0.06 12.08
CA THR A 414 84.28 -0.12 12.79
C THR A 414 83.56 1.20 13.10
N ALA A 415 84.14 2.35 12.74
CA ALA A 415 83.54 3.66 12.97
C ALA A 415 82.21 3.84 12.20
N ALA A 416 81.24 4.47 12.86
CA ALA A 416 79.88 4.72 12.35
C ALA A 416 79.38 6.16 12.67
N GLY A 417 80.30 7.07 13.04
CA GLY A 417 80.00 8.43 13.49
C GLY A 417 80.16 9.49 12.38
N ILE A 418 80.31 10.76 12.82
CA ILE A 418 80.46 11.97 11.98
C ILE A 418 81.93 12.38 11.77
N GLU A 419 82.87 11.44 11.91
CA GLU A 419 84.29 11.69 11.68
C GLU A 419 84.58 11.99 10.20
N ILE A 420 85.66 12.74 9.91
CA ILE A 420 86.08 13.03 8.54
C ILE A 420 86.66 11.75 7.91
N ALA A 421 85.93 11.14 6.97
CA ALA A 421 86.37 9.92 6.28
C ALA A 421 87.61 10.16 5.40
N THR A 422 88.70 9.43 5.65
CA THR A 422 89.94 9.52 4.86
C THR A 422 90.00 8.44 3.77
N ALA A 423 90.81 8.65 2.73
CA ALA A 423 90.92 7.72 1.60
C ALA A 423 91.33 6.29 1.99
N ALA A 424 92.11 6.13 3.07
CA ALA A 424 92.54 4.81 3.57
C ALA A 424 91.39 4.00 4.19
N PHE A 425 90.41 4.66 4.83
CA PHE A 425 89.24 4.00 5.43
C PHE A 425 88.33 3.34 4.36
N VAL A 426 88.18 3.99 3.19
CA VAL A 426 87.32 3.50 2.10
C VAL A 426 87.90 2.25 1.43
N ALA A 427 89.23 2.17 1.24
CA ALA A 427 89.88 1.01 0.63
C ALA A 427 89.72 -0.29 1.44
N ALA A 428 89.71 -0.20 2.78
CA ALA A 428 89.59 -1.36 3.66
C ALA A 428 88.19 -2.01 3.66
N LYS A 429 87.11 -1.21 3.51
CA LYS A 429 85.73 -1.73 3.44
C LYS A 429 85.45 -2.52 2.16
N VAL A 430 86.07 -2.13 1.03
CA VAL A 430 85.89 -2.80 -0.26
C VAL A 430 86.53 -4.21 -0.26
N ALA A 431 87.62 -4.42 0.49
CA ALA A 431 88.26 -5.74 0.61
C ALA A 431 87.43 -6.75 1.44
N GLN A 432 86.65 -6.30 2.43
CA GLN A 432 85.75 -7.17 3.21
C GLN A 432 84.54 -7.67 2.41
N LEU A 433 84.12 -6.95 1.37
CA LEU A 433 82.96 -7.30 0.54
C LEU A 433 83.25 -8.43 -0.49
N VAL A 434 84.52 -8.61 -0.88
CA VAL A 434 84.93 -9.56 -1.92
C VAL A 434 85.21 -10.98 -1.36
N GLY A 435 85.27 -11.16 -0.04
CA GLY A 435 85.72 -12.40 0.62
C GLY A 435 84.65 -13.38 1.12
N SER A 436 83.35 -13.17 0.87
CA SER A 436 82.28 -13.90 1.59
C SER A 436 81.02 -14.23 0.78
N ALA A 437 81.14 -14.98 -0.33
CA ALA A 437 79.97 -15.45 -1.09
C ALA A 437 79.89 -16.99 -1.25
N PRO A 438 78.95 -17.67 -0.56
CA PRO A 438 78.35 -18.96 -0.93
C PRO A 438 76.83 -18.89 -1.21
N GLU A 439 76.26 -20.04 -1.59
CA GLU A 439 74.84 -20.42 -1.82
C GLU A 439 74.19 -20.15 -3.20
N ALA A 440 74.84 -19.47 -4.15
CA ALA A 440 74.36 -19.40 -5.55
C ALA A 440 75.06 -20.38 -6.52
N LEU A 441 76.15 -21.05 -6.09
CA LEU A 441 76.84 -22.10 -6.85
C LEU A 441 76.17 -23.49 -6.72
N ASP A 442 75.11 -23.62 -5.92
CA ASP A 442 74.36 -24.85 -5.74
C ASP A 442 73.53 -25.19 -7.00
N THR A 443 72.97 -24.19 -7.66
CA THR A 443 72.10 -24.39 -8.85
C THR A 443 72.86 -24.87 -10.09
N LEU A 444 74.11 -24.43 -10.29
CA LEU A 444 74.93 -24.84 -11.43
C LEU A 444 75.49 -26.26 -11.26
N LYS A 445 75.73 -26.69 -10.02
CA LYS A 445 76.12 -28.07 -9.71
C LYS A 445 74.93 -29.02 -9.77
N GLU A 446 73.76 -28.60 -9.29
CA GLU A 446 72.50 -29.35 -9.46
C GLU A 446 72.13 -29.52 -10.95
N LEU A 447 72.32 -28.49 -11.79
CA LEU A 447 72.11 -28.58 -13.24
C LEU A 447 73.12 -29.53 -13.93
N ALA A 448 74.38 -29.55 -13.51
CA ALA A 448 75.41 -30.42 -14.10
C ALA A 448 75.26 -31.90 -13.67
N ASP A 449 74.86 -32.16 -12.43
CA ASP A 449 74.61 -33.52 -11.94
C ASP A 449 73.25 -34.07 -12.44
N ALA A 450 72.22 -33.23 -12.62
CA ALA A 450 70.92 -33.64 -13.18
C ALA A 450 70.96 -33.99 -14.68
N LEU A 451 71.94 -33.47 -15.42
CA LEU A 451 72.16 -33.77 -16.85
C LEU A 451 73.23 -34.87 -17.07
N GLY A 452 73.74 -35.48 -16.00
CA GLY A 452 74.59 -36.68 -16.05
C GLY A 452 75.97 -36.50 -16.67
N ASN A 453 76.48 -35.26 -16.78
CA ASN A 453 77.77 -34.94 -17.42
C ASN A 453 77.94 -35.55 -18.84
N ASP A 454 76.86 -35.63 -19.64
CA ASP A 454 76.95 -36.16 -21.01
C ASP A 454 77.38 -35.08 -22.02
N PRO A 455 78.61 -35.15 -22.61
CA PRO A 455 79.06 -34.19 -23.61
C PRO A 455 78.28 -34.24 -24.93
N ASN A 456 77.48 -35.29 -25.17
CA ASN A 456 76.60 -35.45 -26.33
C ASN A 456 75.12 -35.49 -25.91
N PHE A 457 74.77 -34.89 -24.77
CA PHE A 457 73.43 -34.91 -24.17
C PHE A 457 72.29 -34.71 -25.18
N ALA A 458 72.45 -33.76 -26.10
CA ALA A 458 71.48 -33.50 -27.16
C ALA A 458 71.25 -34.72 -28.08
N THR A 459 72.31 -35.40 -28.51
CA THR A 459 72.23 -36.61 -29.34
C THR A 459 71.67 -37.80 -28.55
N THR A 460 72.06 -37.94 -27.29
CA THR A 460 71.64 -39.01 -26.39
C THR A 460 70.15 -38.93 -26.05
N ILE A 461 69.62 -37.74 -25.74
CA ILE A 461 68.19 -37.50 -25.57
C ILE A 461 67.42 -37.71 -26.88
N THR A 462 67.97 -37.24 -28.02
CA THR A 462 67.35 -37.43 -29.34
C THR A 462 67.19 -38.91 -29.69
N ASN A 463 68.19 -39.75 -29.39
CA ASN A 463 68.14 -41.19 -29.66
C ASN A 463 67.25 -41.96 -28.66
N MET A 464 67.16 -41.53 -27.40
CA MET A 464 66.25 -42.14 -26.41
C MET A 464 64.78 -41.79 -26.65
N ILE A 465 64.50 -40.59 -27.16
CA ILE A 465 63.15 -40.17 -27.60
C ILE A 465 62.75 -40.90 -28.89
N ALA A 466 63.68 -41.05 -29.85
CA ALA A 466 63.42 -41.77 -31.09
C ALA A 466 63.11 -43.28 -30.90
N GLY A 467 63.50 -43.86 -29.76
CA GLY A 467 63.28 -45.28 -29.44
C GLY A 467 62.07 -45.60 -28.54
N LYS A 468 61.25 -44.61 -28.14
CA LYS A 468 60.19 -44.78 -27.11
C LYS A 468 58.75 -44.56 -27.61
N GLN A 469 58.48 -44.61 -28.91
CA GLN A 469 57.11 -44.73 -29.42
C GLN A 469 56.76 -46.22 -29.63
N PRO A 470 55.63 -46.74 -29.11
CA PRO A 470 55.24 -48.15 -29.32
C PRO A 470 54.96 -48.46 -30.80
N LEU A 471 55.38 -49.64 -31.26
CA LEU A 471 54.91 -50.34 -32.46
C LEU A 471 53.41 -50.65 -32.31
N ASP A 472 52.58 -49.63 -32.40
CA ASP A 472 51.17 -49.76 -32.70
C ASP A 472 50.99 -49.44 -34.19
N ASP A 473 50.44 -50.38 -34.96
CA ASP A 473 50.29 -50.23 -36.41
C ASP A 473 49.42 -49.01 -36.77
N THR A 474 48.49 -48.62 -35.89
CA THR A 474 47.65 -47.43 -36.07
C THR A 474 48.47 -46.16 -35.84
N LEU A 475 49.25 -46.10 -34.76
CA LEU A 475 50.09 -44.95 -34.43
C LEU A 475 51.25 -44.77 -35.43
N THR A 476 51.79 -45.87 -35.95
CA THR A 476 52.80 -45.90 -37.02
C THR A 476 52.22 -45.41 -38.35
N ALA A 477 51.00 -45.83 -38.68
CA ALA A 477 50.29 -45.34 -39.86
C ALA A 477 49.93 -43.85 -39.75
N LEU A 478 49.64 -43.35 -38.55
CA LEU A 478 49.32 -41.93 -38.31
C LEU A 478 50.56 -41.03 -38.29
N SER A 479 51.70 -41.52 -37.76
CA SER A 479 52.94 -40.74 -37.69
C SER A 479 53.52 -40.48 -39.08
N GLY A 480 53.59 -39.22 -39.49
CA GLY A 480 54.15 -38.80 -40.78
C GLY A 480 53.13 -38.59 -41.91
N LYS A 481 51.83 -38.83 -41.67
CA LYS A 481 50.78 -38.39 -42.61
C LYS A 481 50.58 -36.88 -42.50
N SER A 482 50.42 -36.20 -43.65
CA SER A 482 49.91 -34.83 -43.67
C SER A 482 48.46 -34.79 -43.18
N VAL A 483 47.90 -33.60 -42.91
CA VAL A 483 46.46 -33.44 -42.61
C VAL A 483 45.61 -34.15 -43.66
N ASP A 484 45.98 -34.05 -44.94
CA ASP A 484 45.29 -34.73 -46.03
C ASP A 484 45.35 -36.25 -45.94
N GLY A 485 46.53 -36.80 -45.61
CA GLY A 485 46.73 -38.23 -45.43
C GLY A 485 46.04 -38.77 -44.17
N LEU A 486 45.92 -37.97 -43.11
CA LEU A 486 45.17 -38.33 -41.91
C LEU A 486 43.67 -38.44 -42.22
N ILE A 487 43.12 -37.46 -42.92
CA ILE A 487 41.71 -37.42 -43.39
C ILE A 487 41.37 -38.65 -44.24
N GLU A 488 42.30 -39.07 -45.11
CA GLU A 488 42.15 -40.28 -45.92
C GLU A 488 42.19 -41.54 -45.06
N TYR A 489 43.11 -41.62 -44.11
CA TYR A 489 43.27 -42.79 -43.22
C TYR A 489 42.03 -43.06 -42.36
N VAL A 490 41.37 -42.01 -41.86
CA VAL A 490 40.11 -42.15 -41.10
C VAL A 490 38.85 -42.17 -41.98
N GLY A 491 39.00 -42.18 -43.32
CA GLY A 491 37.87 -42.23 -44.27
C GLY A 491 37.00 -40.97 -44.31
N LEU A 492 37.48 -39.84 -43.77
CA LEU A 492 36.70 -38.60 -43.65
C LEU A 492 36.69 -37.75 -44.92
N ARG A 493 37.48 -38.08 -45.96
CA ARG A 493 37.59 -37.23 -47.17
C ARG A 493 36.25 -36.99 -47.85
N GLU A 494 35.48 -38.05 -48.05
CA GLU A 494 34.15 -37.97 -48.68
C GLU A 494 33.14 -37.24 -47.77
N THR A 495 33.22 -37.45 -46.45
CA THR A 495 32.39 -36.75 -45.45
C THR A 495 32.70 -35.26 -45.40
N ILE A 496 33.97 -34.86 -45.44
CA ILE A 496 34.41 -33.45 -45.47
C ILE A 496 33.97 -32.78 -46.78
N ASN A 497 34.12 -33.46 -47.92
CA ASN A 497 33.68 -32.93 -49.21
C ASN A 497 32.16 -32.71 -49.26
N ARG A 498 31.38 -33.65 -48.71
CA ARG A 498 29.92 -33.52 -48.59
C ARG A 498 29.51 -32.45 -47.59
N ALA A 499 30.23 -32.31 -46.47
CA ALA A 499 29.98 -31.28 -45.47
C ALA A 499 30.35 -29.87 -45.99
N ALA A 500 31.42 -29.73 -46.77
CA ALA A 500 31.82 -28.47 -47.40
C ALA A 500 30.79 -27.95 -48.43
N GLY A 501 29.96 -28.85 -48.99
CA GLY A 501 28.85 -28.51 -49.89
C GLY A 501 27.48 -28.36 -49.21
N ALA A 502 27.35 -28.69 -47.92
CA ALA A 502 26.10 -28.56 -47.18
C ALA A 502 26.01 -27.15 -46.58
N MET A 503 25.23 -26.27 -47.23
CA MET A 503 25.04 -24.85 -46.90
C MET A 503 26.34 -24.02 -46.92
N GLN A 504 26.69 -23.50 -48.09
CA GLN A 504 27.82 -22.57 -48.21
C GLN A 504 27.54 -21.28 -47.42
N LYS A 505 28.27 -21.07 -46.31
CA LYS A 505 28.16 -19.87 -45.44
C LYS A 505 28.19 -18.55 -46.21
N ALA A 506 28.94 -18.47 -47.30
CA ALA A 506 29.08 -17.24 -48.10
C ALA A 506 27.91 -16.96 -49.03
N GLN A 507 26.99 -17.92 -49.25
CA GLN A 507 25.87 -17.76 -50.18
C GLN A 507 24.57 -17.32 -49.47
N ASN A 508 24.54 -17.21 -48.13
CA ASN A 508 23.34 -16.85 -47.37
C ASN A 508 22.08 -17.64 -47.80
N GLY A 509 22.25 -18.94 -48.07
CA GLY A 509 21.20 -19.84 -48.55
C GLY A 509 20.89 -19.74 -50.06
N GLY A 510 21.73 -19.09 -50.87
CA GLY A 510 21.59 -19.01 -52.33
C GLY A 510 21.67 -20.36 -53.05
N ASP A 511 22.34 -21.33 -52.45
CA ASP A 511 22.43 -22.74 -52.86
C ASP A 511 21.16 -23.55 -52.58
N ILE A 512 20.22 -23.00 -51.80
CA ILE A 512 18.97 -23.67 -51.48
C ILE A 512 17.99 -23.48 -52.65
N LEU A 513 17.82 -24.54 -53.44
CA LEU A 513 16.93 -24.60 -54.61
C LEU A 513 15.49 -24.18 -54.28
N ASP A 514 14.95 -24.64 -53.16
CA ASP A 514 13.63 -24.24 -52.66
C ASP A 514 13.75 -23.71 -51.22
N LYS A 515 14.03 -22.41 -51.11
CA LYS A 515 14.15 -21.70 -49.82
C LYS A 515 12.88 -21.82 -48.97
N LYS A 516 11.71 -21.92 -49.61
CA LYS A 516 10.42 -21.98 -48.92
C LYS A 516 10.20 -23.37 -48.32
N GLN A 517 10.47 -24.42 -49.09
CA GLN A 517 10.43 -25.80 -48.60
C GLN A 517 11.49 -26.04 -47.53
N PHE A 518 12.69 -25.47 -47.71
CA PHE A 518 13.75 -25.54 -46.70
C PHE A 518 13.32 -24.88 -45.40
N ALA A 519 12.82 -23.63 -45.44
CA ALA A 519 12.32 -22.92 -44.26
C ALA A 519 11.27 -23.75 -43.51
N ARG A 520 10.29 -24.32 -44.23
CA ARG A 520 9.29 -25.24 -43.62
C ARG A 520 9.92 -26.48 -43.00
N THR A 521 10.89 -27.10 -43.66
CA THR A 521 11.54 -28.33 -43.17
C THR A 521 12.30 -28.09 -41.87
N ILE A 522 12.88 -26.91 -41.69
CA ILE A 522 13.60 -26.54 -40.46
C ILE A 522 12.73 -25.83 -39.42
N GLY A 523 11.42 -25.67 -39.67
CA GLY A 523 10.51 -24.96 -38.77
C GLY A 523 10.69 -23.44 -38.74
N ALA A 524 11.34 -22.86 -39.75
CA ALA A 524 11.46 -21.42 -39.93
C ALA A 524 10.26 -20.85 -40.71
N VAL A 525 9.84 -19.62 -40.36
CA VAL A 525 8.76 -18.90 -41.05
C VAL A 525 9.34 -17.92 -42.07
N THR A 526 8.68 -17.77 -43.22
CA THR A 526 9.13 -16.79 -44.22
C THR A 526 8.75 -15.39 -43.77
N SER A 527 9.69 -14.45 -43.75
CA SER A 527 9.48 -13.08 -43.29
C SER A 527 10.13 -12.04 -44.19
N THR A 528 9.54 -10.85 -44.27
CA THR A 528 10.14 -9.67 -44.90
C THR A 528 9.72 -8.40 -44.14
N THR A 529 10.26 -7.25 -44.52
CA THR A 529 9.83 -5.94 -44.01
C THR A 529 8.90 -5.24 -45.00
N ILE A 530 7.83 -4.62 -44.51
CA ILE A 530 6.83 -3.89 -45.31
C ILE A 530 6.65 -2.48 -44.75
N THR A 531 6.35 -1.51 -45.62
CA THR A 531 6.12 -0.12 -45.23
C THR A 531 4.77 0.37 -45.75
N LEU A 532 3.95 0.91 -44.84
CA LEU A 532 2.58 1.37 -45.03
C LEU A 532 2.46 2.81 -44.46
N GLY A 533 3.24 3.74 -45.02
CA GLY A 533 3.49 5.05 -44.38
C GLY A 533 2.27 5.98 -44.24
N GLU A 534 1.28 5.82 -45.10
CA GLU A 534 0.05 6.65 -45.13
C GLU A 534 -1.12 5.98 -44.40
N SER A 535 -2.12 6.76 -44.02
CA SER A 535 -3.39 6.20 -43.52
C SER A 535 -4.30 5.80 -44.67
N GLY A 536 -4.58 4.51 -44.83
CA GLY A 536 -5.44 4.02 -45.90
C GLY A 536 -5.35 2.53 -46.14
N TRP A 537 -5.75 2.11 -47.35
CA TRP A 537 -5.75 0.73 -47.81
C TRP A 537 -4.49 0.40 -48.61
N PHE A 538 -3.90 -0.76 -48.34
CA PHE A 538 -2.68 -1.21 -49.00
C PHE A 538 -2.81 -2.63 -49.53
N LYS A 539 -2.42 -2.86 -50.80
CA LYS A 539 -2.30 -4.20 -51.39
C LYS A 539 -1.02 -4.89 -50.88
N ILE A 540 -1.14 -5.68 -49.84
CA ILE A 540 0.02 -6.28 -49.16
C ILE A 540 0.47 -7.62 -49.74
N ALA A 541 -0.43 -8.33 -50.44
CA ALA A 541 -0.11 -9.61 -51.02
C ALA A 541 -0.97 -9.92 -52.25
N THR A 542 -0.45 -10.80 -53.11
CA THR A 542 -1.24 -11.58 -54.05
C THR A 542 -1.10 -13.05 -53.67
N VAL A 543 -2.22 -13.73 -53.50
CA VAL A 543 -2.27 -15.13 -53.09
C VAL A 543 -2.91 -15.99 -54.17
N PHE A 544 -2.32 -17.16 -54.44
CA PHE A 544 -2.96 -18.20 -55.24
C PHE A 544 -3.53 -19.24 -54.28
N MET A 545 -4.84 -19.44 -54.31
CA MET A 545 -5.55 -20.31 -53.38
C MET A 545 -6.60 -21.13 -54.13
N PRO A 546 -6.26 -22.36 -54.56
CA PRO A 546 -7.20 -23.25 -55.22
C PRO A 546 -8.48 -23.44 -54.41
N GLN A 547 -9.64 -23.55 -55.08
CA GLN A 547 -10.95 -23.92 -54.48
C GLN A 547 -10.95 -25.37 -53.94
N ALA A 548 -10.07 -25.64 -52.99
CA ALA A 548 -9.83 -26.89 -52.30
C ALA A 548 -9.44 -26.57 -50.85
N THR A 549 -8.91 -27.54 -50.10
CA THR A 549 -8.42 -27.28 -48.73
C THR A 549 -7.12 -26.47 -48.77
N SER A 550 -7.26 -25.16 -48.97
CA SER A 550 -6.17 -24.19 -49.09
C SER A 550 -6.24 -23.19 -47.95
N THR A 551 -5.12 -22.92 -47.29
CA THR A 551 -5.04 -21.93 -46.20
C THR A 551 -3.76 -21.13 -46.32
N ALA A 552 -3.85 -19.83 -46.08
CA ALA A 552 -2.71 -18.94 -45.99
C ALA A 552 -2.85 -18.06 -44.75
N VAL A 553 -1.72 -17.71 -44.14
CA VAL A 553 -1.66 -16.79 -43.01
C VAL A 553 -0.64 -15.70 -43.32
N ILE A 554 -0.98 -14.46 -42.98
CA ILE A 554 -0.08 -13.31 -43.05
C ILE A 554 -0.15 -12.59 -41.70
N LYS A 555 1.00 -12.44 -41.04
CA LYS A 555 1.12 -11.75 -39.76
C LYS A 555 1.95 -10.49 -39.95
N LEU A 556 1.45 -9.37 -39.43
CA LEU A 556 2.17 -8.11 -39.37
C LEU A 556 2.51 -7.81 -37.91
N TYR A 557 3.80 -7.61 -37.63
CA TYR A 557 4.29 -7.14 -36.34
C TYR A 557 4.78 -5.70 -36.48
N GLY A 558 4.33 -4.84 -35.56
CA GLY A 558 4.43 -3.39 -35.66
C GLY A 558 3.10 -2.77 -36.10
N GLY A 559 2.80 -1.59 -35.59
CA GLY A 559 1.57 -0.85 -35.86
C GLY A 559 1.83 0.54 -36.42
N SER A 560 0.79 1.37 -36.36
CA SER A 560 0.85 2.80 -36.66
C SER A 560 1.57 3.56 -35.55
N GLY A 561 2.73 4.17 -35.87
CA GLY A 561 3.55 4.99 -34.97
C GLY A 561 4.74 4.28 -34.30
N PHE A 562 5.65 5.06 -33.69
CA PHE A 562 6.92 4.57 -33.10
C PHE A 562 7.40 5.40 -31.88
N ASN A 563 6.46 5.96 -31.12
CA ASN A 563 6.68 6.73 -29.90
C ASN A 563 7.00 5.83 -28.70
N VAL A 564 8.00 6.22 -27.89
CA VAL A 564 8.33 5.55 -26.64
C VAL A 564 7.19 5.70 -25.63
N GLY A 565 6.82 4.60 -24.95
CA GLY A 565 5.74 4.58 -23.95
C GLY A 565 4.34 4.31 -24.53
N SER A 566 4.16 4.41 -25.84
CA SER A 566 2.93 4.01 -26.54
C SER A 566 2.94 2.52 -26.87
N PHE A 567 2.71 1.68 -25.86
CA PHE A 567 2.75 0.22 -25.99
C PHE A 567 1.80 -0.33 -27.07
N GLU A 568 0.72 0.39 -27.38
CA GLU A 568 -0.22 0.10 -28.46
C GLU A 568 0.40 0.05 -29.86
N GLN A 569 1.55 0.70 -30.07
CA GLN A 569 2.25 0.77 -31.35
C GLN A 569 3.09 -0.48 -31.64
N ALA A 570 3.42 -1.27 -30.60
CA ALA A 570 3.97 -2.62 -30.75
C ALA A 570 2.85 -3.62 -31.12
N ALA A 571 2.12 -3.31 -32.18
CA ALA A 571 0.89 -4.00 -32.56
C ALA A 571 1.15 -5.37 -33.21
N ILE A 572 0.16 -6.26 -33.09
CA ILE A 572 0.13 -7.53 -33.81
C ILE A 572 -1.17 -7.61 -34.61
N SER A 573 -1.04 -7.91 -35.90
CA SER A 573 -2.18 -8.13 -36.81
C SER A 573 -2.03 -9.48 -37.49
N GLU A 574 -3.06 -10.32 -37.44
CA GLU A 574 -3.01 -11.67 -38.01
C GLU A 574 -4.17 -11.87 -38.99
N LEU A 575 -3.83 -12.07 -40.25
CA LEU A 575 -4.77 -12.31 -41.33
C LEU A 575 -4.76 -13.79 -41.68
N VAL A 576 -5.90 -14.44 -41.59
CA VAL A 576 -6.09 -15.85 -41.98
C VAL A 576 -7.00 -15.89 -43.19
N LEU A 577 -6.52 -16.57 -44.24
CA LEU A 577 -7.22 -16.74 -45.51
C LEU A 577 -7.54 -18.21 -45.70
N ARG A 578 -8.77 -18.51 -46.12
CA ARG A 578 -9.18 -19.88 -46.45
C ARG A 578 -10.00 -19.90 -47.73
N ALA A 579 -9.69 -20.83 -48.64
CA ALA A 579 -10.41 -20.96 -49.89
C ALA A 579 -11.82 -21.56 -49.68
N GLY A 580 -12.75 -21.14 -50.52
CA GLY A 580 -14.05 -21.78 -50.66
C GLY A 580 -13.94 -23.18 -51.26
N ASN A 581 -15.01 -23.95 -51.16
CA ASN A 581 -15.12 -25.28 -51.78
C ASN A 581 -15.57 -25.23 -53.25
N GLY A 582 -15.49 -24.05 -53.89
CA GLY A 582 -15.99 -23.81 -55.23
C GLY A 582 -17.49 -23.47 -55.32
N SER A 583 -18.23 -23.47 -54.20
CA SER A 583 -19.62 -23.04 -54.15
C SER A 583 -19.97 -22.40 -52.79
N PRO A 584 -19.77 -21.07 -52.63
CA PRO A 584 -19.32 -20.11 -53.63
C PRO A 584 -17.80 -20.18 -53.91
N VAL A 585 -17.39 -19.75 -55.11
CA VAL A 585 -15.98 -19.51 -55.45
C VAL A 585 -15.49 -18.24 -54.75
N GLY A 586 -14.37 -18.31 -54.04
CA GLY A 586 -13.83 -17.16 -53.32
C GLY A 586 -12.90 -17.57 -52.19
N ILE A 587 -12.56 -16.59 -51.34
CA ILE A 587 -11.86 -16.84 -50.08
C ILE A 587 -12.64 -16.21 -48.92
N THR A 588 -12.53 -16.82 -47.76
CA THR A 588 -12.80 -16.16 -46.48
C THR A 588 -11.51 -15.49 -46.02
N ALA A 589 -11.55 -14.18 -45.82
CA ALA A 589 -10.46 -13.42 -45.22
C ALA A 589 -10.89 -12.97 -43.83
N THR A 590 -10.11 -13.32 -42.82
CA THR A 590 -10.40 -13.00 -41.42
C THR A 590 -9.21 -12.32 -40.78
N LEU A 591 -9.41 -11.09 -40.32
CA LEU A 591 -8.43 -10.34 -39.55
C LEU A 591 -8.69 -10.53 -38.06
N TRP A 592 -7.71 -11.07 -37.35
CA TRP A 592 -7.67 -11.14 -35.89
C TRP A 592 -6.91 -9.91 -35.37
N LYS A 593 -7.66 -8.87 -35.04
CA LYS A 593 -7.13 -7.65 -34.46
C LYS A 593 -6.80 -7.91 -33.00
N ARG A 594 -5.52 -7.76 -32.62
CA ARG A 594 -5.05 -7.95 -31.23
C ARG A 594 -4.64 -6.65 -30.53
N SER A 595 -4.42 -5.60 -31.31
CA SER A 595 -3.89 -4.32 -30.82
C SER A 595 -4.64 -3.15 -31.48
N PRO A 596 -4.82 -2.01 -30.78
CA PRO A 596 -5.60 -0.90 -31.31
C PRO A 596 -4.96 -0.24 -32.54
N ASN A 597 -3.62 -0.11 -32.57
CA ASN A 597 -2.86 0.50 -33.67
C ASN A 597 -2.36 -0.50 -34.73
N GLY A 598 -2.88 -1.73 -34.74
CA GLY A 598 -2.64 -2.69 -35.81
C GLY A 598 -3.48 -2.41 -37.05
N VAL A 599 -3.58 -3.40 -37.94
CA VAL A 599 -4.53 -3.40 -39.05
C VAL A 599 -5.95 -3.27 -38.52
N LEU A 600 -6.73 -2.42 -39.16
CA LEU A 600 -8.11 -2.10 -38.79
C LEU A 600 -9.10 -3.03 -39.50
N GLU A 601 -8.89 -3.20 -40.81
CA GLU A 601 -9.79 -3.95 -41.70
C GLU A 601 -8.97 -4.70 -42.75
N CYS A 602 -9.58 -5.73 -43.34
CA CYS A 602 -9.02 -6.43 -44.49
C CYS A 602 -10.08 -6.58 -45.60
N ALA A 603 -9.61 -6.69 -46.83
CA ALA A 603 -10.45 -6.91 -48.00
C ALA A 603 -9.65 -7.70 -49.04
N TRP A 604 -10.34 -8.26 -50.03
CA TRP A 604 -9.69 -8.99 -51.11
C TRP A 604 -10.39 -8.80 -52.46
N ILE A 605 -9.65 -8.97 -53.55
CA ILE A 605 -10.16 -8.92 -54.93
C ILE A 605 -9.77 -10.23 -55.62
N ASN A 606 -10.71 -10.95 -56.23
CA ASN A 606 -10.34 -12.02 -57.17
C ASN A 606 -9.86 -11.38 -58.47
N THR A 607 -8.59 -11.59 -58.81
CA THR A 607 -7.99 -11.00 -60.02
C THR A 607 -8.09 -11.93 -61.23
N SER A 608 -7.99 -13.25 -61.03
CA SER A 608 -8.22 -14.26 -62.06
C SER A 608 -8.19 -15.67 -61.47
N GLY A 609 -9.20 -16.49 -61.80
CA GLY A 609 -9.26 -17.88 -61.33
C GLY A 609 -9.19 -17.98 -59.80
N ASP A 610 -8.12 -18.60 -59.31
CA ASP A 610 -7.80 -18.78 -57.89
C ASP A 610 -6.78 -17.76 -57.34
N ASN A 611 -6.52 -16.67 -58.06
CA ASN A 611 -5.66 -15.59 -57.60
C ASN A 611 -6.46 -14.46 -56.94
N TYR A 612 -5.98 -14.03 -55.77
CA TYR A 612 -6.62 -12.99 -54.96
C TYR A 612 -5.60 -11.94 -54.52
N ASP A 613 -5.90 -10.67 -54.75
CA ASP A 613 -5.17 -9.56 -54.15
C ASP A 613 -5.72 -9.28 -52.76
N ILE A 614 -4.84 -9.07 -51.80
CA ILE A 614 -5.17 -8.91 -50.38
C ILE A 614 -4.83 -7.50 -49.95
N TYR A 615 -5.84 -6.83 -49.39
CA TYR A 615 -5.77 -5.46 -48.93
C TYR A 615 -5.97 -5.38 -47.42
N VAL A 616 -5.25 -4.46 -46.78
CA VAL A 616 -5.41 -4.13 -45.36
C VAL A 616 -5.54 -2.62 -45.18
N ARG A 617 -6.36 -2.20 -44.22
CA ARG A 617 -6.47 -0.80 -43.79
C ARG A 617 -5.64 -0.56 -42.53
N ILE A 618 -4.77 0.42 -42.54
CA ILE A 618 -3.98 0.82 -41.36
C ILE A 618 -3.86 2.34 -41.27
N ASN A 619 -3.64 2.85 -40.06
CA ASN A 619 -3.36 4.28 -39.83
C ASN A 619 -1.92 4.63 -40.23
N GLN A 620 -1.64 5.93 -40.38
CA GLN A 620 -0.36 6.49 -40.82
C GLN A 620 0.84 6.04 -39.95
N TYR A 621 2.05 6.19 -40.48
CA TYR A 621 3.31 5.91 -39.79
C TYR A 621 3.57 4.43 -39.44
N ALA A 622 3.00 3.50 -40.21
CA ALA A 622 3.34 2.09 -40.12
C ALA A 622 4.58 1.79 -41.00
N TYR A 623 5.78 1.99 -40.44
CA TYR A 623 7.06 1.79 -41.14
C TYR A 623 7.77 0.52 -40.69
N TRP A 624 8.39 -0.18 -41.65
CA TRP A 624 9.27 -1.33 -41.40
C TRP A 624 8.62 -2.44 -40.55
N LEU A 625 7.33 -2.69 -40.79
CA LEU A 625 6.60 -3.78 -40.14
C LEU A 625 7.20 -5.11 -40.59
N ILE A 626 7.26 -6.07 -39.67
CA ILE A 626 7.68 -7.43 -40.02
C ILE A 626 6.45 -8.16 -40.55
N ALA A 627 6.50 -8.57 -41.81
CA ALA A 627 5.47 -9.37 -42.46
C ALA A 627 5.93 -10.83 -42.53
N GLN A 628 5.31 -11.70 -41.74
CA GLN A 628 5.51 -13.14 -41.78
C GLN A 628 4.35 -13.81 -42.54
N TYR A 629 4.63 -14.91 -43.23
CA TYR A 629 3.60 -15.66 -43.92
C TYR A 629 3.89 -17.15 -44.02
N ASP A 630 2.81 -17.92 -44.13
CA ASP A 630 2.84 -19.35 -44.42
C ASP A 630 1.56 -19.75 -45.17
N TYR A 631 1.56 -20.93 -45.79
CA TYR A 631 0.45 -21.43 -46.59
C TYR A 631 0.51 -22.95 -46.82
N SER A 632 -0.63 -23.56 -47.12
CA SER A 632 -0.76 -24.99 -47.43
C SER A 632 -0.05 -25.38 -48.74
N GLY A 633 0.35 -26.65 -48.89
CA GLY A 633 1.19 -27.09 -50.02
C GLY A 633 0.64 -26.86 -51.44
N ASN A 634 -0.66 -26.61 -51.59
CA ASN A 634 -1.33 -26.29 -52.85
C ASN A 634 -1.60 -24.79 -53.07
N ALA A 635 -1.29 -23.94 -52.10
CA ALA A 635 -1.47 -22.50 -52.16
C ALA A 635 -0.13 -21.78 -52.37
N ASN A 636 -0.19 -20.46 -52.57
CA ASN A 636 0.99 -19.60 -52.64
C ASN A 636 0.65 -18.21 -52.10
N VAL A 637 1.61 -17.60 -51.39
CA VAL A 637 1.56 -16.18 -51.00
C VAL A 637 2.76 -15.46 -51.60
N THR A 638 2.49 -14.36 -52.29
CA THR A 638 3.49 -13.39 -52.75
C THR A 638 3.24 -12.07 -52.02
N LEU A 639 4.11 -11.75 -51.06
CA LEU A 639 4.07 -10.47 -50.34
C LEU A 639 4.67 -9.35 -51.19
N HIS A 640 4.08 -8.16 -51.10
CA HIS A 640 4.57 -6.94 -51.74
C HIS A 640 5.36 -6.12 -50.73
N SER A 641 6.67 -5.95 -50.94
CA SER A 641 7.52 -5.09 -50.09
C SER A 641 7.25 -3.60 -50.28
N THR A 642 6.68 -3.23 -51.42
CA THR A 642 6.18 -1.89 -51.77
C THR A 642 4.69 -1.98 -52.13
N PRO A 643 3.78 -2.06 -51.15
CA PRO A 643 2.35 -2.18 -51.37
C PRO A 643 1.75 -1.01 -52.14
N GLU A 644 0.79 -1.30 -53.00
CA GLU A 644 -0.01 -0.29 -53.68
C GLU A 644 -0.96 0.38 -52.68
N TYR A 645 -0.94 1.72 -52.62
CA TYR A 645 -1.74 2.52 -51.70
C TYR A 645 -3.04 3.03 -52.35
N SER A 646 -4.11 3.07 -51.55
CA SER A 646 -5.36 3.76 -51.87
C SER A 646 -5.93 4.42 -50.61
N SER A 647 -6.41 5.66 -50.74
CA SER A 647 -7.06 6.38 -49.62
C SER A 647 -8.47 5.85 -49.30
N VAL A 648 -9.09 5.09 -50.22
CA VAL A 648 -10.40 4.46 -50.06
C VAL A 648 -10.32 2.96 -50.30
N GLN A 649 -11.29 2.19 -49.82
CA GLN A 649 -11.36 0.76 -50.11
C GLN A 649 -11.53 0.55 -51.62
N PRO A 650 -10.75 -0.35 -52.26
CA PRO A 650 -10.93 -0.65 -53.69
C PRO A 650 -12.35 -1.11 -54.00
N GLY A 651 -13.01 -0.49 -54.98
CA GLY A 651 -14.45 -0.63 -55.21
C GLY A 651 -14.94 -2.02 -55.66
N ASN A 652 -14.06 -2.86 -56.19
CA ASN A 652 -14.33 -4.25 -56.58
C ASN A 652 -13.86 -5.29 -55.54
N SER A 653 -13.47 -4.83 -54.34
CA SER A 653 -13.04 -5.72 -53.26
C SER A 653 -14.23 -6.25 -52.45
N THR A 654 -14.06 -7.44 -51.91
CA THR A 654 -14.94 -8.03 -50.90
C THR A 654 -14.32 -7.80 -49.53
N SER A 655 -15.07 -7.24 -48.59
CA SER A 655 -14.60 -7.04 -47.21
C SER A 655 -14.43 -8.37 -46.50
N GLY A 656 -13.30 -8.52 -45.80
CA GLY A 656 -13.11 -9.60 -44.85
C GLY A 656 -13.82 -9.33 -43.51
N GLN A 657 -13.78 -10.31 -42.63
CA GLN A 657 -14.31 -10.19 -41.26
C GLN A 657 -13.19 -9.80 -40.30
N THR A 658 -13.42 -8.80 -39.46
CA THR A 658 -12.48 -8.42 -38.39
C THR A 658 -13.01 -8.91 -37.04
N TYR A 659 -12.24 -9.75 -36.35
CA TYR A 659 -12.47 -10.11 -34.96
C TYR A 659 -11.52 -9.34 -34.06
N THR A 660 -12.08 -8.61 -33.10
CA THR A 660 -11.33 -7.92 -32.05
C THR A 660 -11.10 -8.88 -30.89
N LEU A 661 -9.85 -9.20 -30.56
CA LEU A 661 -9.53 -9.98 -29.35
C LEU A 661 -9.42 -9.06 -28.14
N TYR A 662 -10.41 -9.10 -27.27
CA TYR A 662 -10.37 -8.30 -26.05
C TYR A 662 -9.23 -8.74 -25.11
N ASN A 663 -8.49 -7.77 -24.59
CA ASN A 663 -7.36 -7.93 -23.69
C ASN A 663 -7.16 -6.66 -22.84
N SER A 664 -6.10 -6.58 -22.04
CA SER A 664 -5.83 -5.42 -21.18
C SER A 664 -5.69 -4.09 -21.95
N MET A 665 -5.27 -4.13 -23.22
CA MET A 665 -5.15 -2.97 -24.11
C MET A 665 -6.39 -2.73 -24.98
N MET A 666 -7.15 -3.77 -25.29
CA MET A 666 -8.43 -3.68 -26.01
C MET A 666 -9.55 -4.16 -25.10
N LYS A 667 -10.05 -3.28 -24.23
CA LYS A 667 -11.11 -3.65 -23.29
C LYS A 667 -12.47 -3.74 -23.99
N PRO A 668 -13.31 -4.72 -23.65
CA PRO A 668 -14.68 -4.75 -24.13
C PRO A 668 -15.46 -3.60 -23.49
N THR A 669 -16.41 -3.04 -24.23
CA THR A 669 -17.46 -2.20 -23.67
C THR A 669 -18.51 -3.09 -23.00
N ALA A 670 -19.35 -2.52 -22.12
CA ALA A 670 -20.43 -3.27 -21.49
C ALA A 670 -21.38 -3.92 -22.52
N GLY A 671 -21.62 -3.25 -23.65
CA GLY A 671 -22.41 -3.81 -24.75
C GLY A 671 -21.73 -4.96 -25.51
N ASP A 672 -20.40 -5.03 -25.51
CA ASP A 672 -19.67 -6.11 -26.19
C ASP A 672 -19.76 -7.45 -25.43
N VAL A 673 -20.10 -7.40 -24.14
CA VAL A 673 -20.18 -8.56 -23.24
C VAL A 673 -21.55 -8.71 -22.59
N ASP A 674 -22.57 -7.99 -23.08
CA ASP A 674 -23.92 -7.94 -22.51
C ASP A 674 -23.94 -7.64 -20.99
N ALA A 675 -22.94 -6.91 -20.49
CA ALA A 675 -22.83 -6.55 -19.08
C ALA A 675 -23.63 -5.29 -18.75
N LEU A 676 -24.03 -5.17 -17.48
CA LEU A 676 -24.66 -3.95 -16.99
C LEU A 676 -23.64 -2.80 -16.94
N SER A 677 -24.07 -1.61 -17.35
CA SER A 677 -23.25 -0.40 -17.24
C SER A 677 -22.89 -0.09 -15.79
N VAL A 678 -21.64 0.33 -15.54
CA VAL A 678 -21.17 0.80 -14.22
C VAL A 678 -21.80 2.12 -13.79
N ASN A 679 -22.38 2.88 -14.73
CA ASN A 679 -23.11 4.11 -14.44
C ASN A 679 -24.57 3.84 -14.01
N GLY A 680 -24.90 2.59 -13.71
CA GLY A 680 -26.25 2.12 -13.47
C GLY A 680 -26.93 1.66 -14.74
N GLY A 681 -27.78 0.63 -14.61
CA GLY A 681 -28.56 0.07 -15.71
C GLY A 681 -29.90 -0.45 -15.19
N ARG A 682 -30.88 -0.50 -16.10
CA ARG A 682 -32.19 -1.10 -15.81
C ARG A 682 -32.13 -2.58 -16.15
N LEU A 683 -32.23 -3.43 -15.13
CA LEU A 683 -32.46 -4.86 -15.31
C LEU A 683 -33.95 -5.08 -15.62
N ASN A 684 -34.26 -5.51 -16.84
CA ASN A 684 -35.61 -5.91 -17.24
C ASN A 684 -35.77 -7.42 -17.04
N GLY A 685 -35.65 -7.88 -15.80
CA GLY A 685 -35.67 -9.29 -15.43
C GLY A 685 -35.19 -9.53 -14.00
N PRO A 686 -35.16 -10.80 -13.55
CA PRO A 686 -34.66 -11.16 -12.23
C PRO A 686 -33.16 -10.87 -12.08
N LEU A 687 -32.75 -10.46 -10.89
CA LEU A 687 -31.36 -10.48 -10.46
C LEU A 687 -31.15 -11.71 -9.58
N SER A 688 -30.07 -12.45 -9.82
CA SER A 688 -29.74 -13.65 -9.06
C SER A 688 -28.30 -13.58 -8.59
N ILE A 689 -28.05 -13.98 -7.35
CA ILE A 689 -26.69 -14.07 -6.81
C ILE A 689 -26.44 -15.54 -6.41
N GLY A 690 -25.60 -16.21 -7.20
CA GLY A 690 -25.13 -17.58 -6.93
C GLY A 690 -25.94 -18.73 -7.54
N THR A 691 -27.04 -18.44 -8.24
CA THR A 691 -27.96 -19.47 -8.79
C THR A 691 -28.96 -18.83 -9.76
N ASP A 692 -29.78 -19.62 -10.46
CA ASP A 692 -30.89 -19.12 -11.28
C ASP A 692 -32.06 -18.66 -10.40
N ASN A 693 -32.82 -17.66 -10.86
CA ASN A 693 -33.95 -17.15 -10.09
C ASN A 693 -35.25 -17.89 -10.44
N ALA A 694 -35.77 -18.67 -9.48
CA ALA A 694 -37.04 -19.36 -9.58
C ALA A 694 -38.23 -18.53 -9.05
N LEU A 695 -38.00 -17.42 -8.35
CA LEU A 695 -39.07 -16.48 -7.97
C LEU A 695 -39.64 -15.75 -9.18
N GLY A 696 -38.84 -15.51 -10.22
CA GLY A 696 -39.22 -14.84 -11.48
C GLY A 696 -39.59 -13.36 -11.33
N GLY A 697 -39.86 -12.69 -12.47
CA GLY A 697 -40.28 -11.29 -12.52
C GLY A 697 -39.24 -10.31 -11.94
N ASN A 698 -39.72 -9.26 -11.27
CA ASN A 698 -38.88 -8.24 -10.62
C ASN A 698 -38.45 -8.72 -9.23
N SER A 699 -37.51 -9.66 -9.17
CA SER A 699 -37.04 -10.25 -7.92
C SER A 699 -35.52 -10.29 -7.84
N ILE A 700 -35.03 -10.35 -6.59
CA ILE A 700 -33.63 -10.56 -6.24
C ILE A 700 -33.59 -11.84 -5.40
N VAL A 701 -32.90 -12.89 -5.87
CA VAL A 701 -32.64 -14.13 -5.10
C VAL A 701 -31.19 -14.21 -4.65
N LEU A 702 -30.97 -14.79 -3.47
CA LEU A 702 -29.67 -14.82 -2.79
C LEU A 702 -29.34 -16.24 -2.33
N GLY A 703 -28.29 -16.85 -2.91
CA GLY A 703 -27.73 -18.12 -2.44
C GLY A 703 -28.47 -19.37 -2.93
N ASP A 704 -29.80 -19.38 -2.89
CA ASP A 704 -30.67 -20.39 -3.51
C ASP A 704 -31.62 -19.74 -4.53
N ASN A 705 -32.39 -20.56 -5.27
CA ASN A 705 -33.22 -20.06 -6.35
C ASN A 705 -34.57 -19.49 -5.89
N ASP A 706 -34.89 -19.55 -4.61
CA ASP A 706 -36.23 -19.28 -4.09
C ASP A 706 -36.31 -18.54 -2.74
N THR A 707 -35.19 -17.99 -2.28
CA THR A 707 -35.10 -17.08 -1.13
C THR A 707 -34.66 -15.69 -1.59
N GLY A 708 -35.43 -14.65 -1.24
CA GLY A 708 -35.14 -13.30 -1.71
C GLY A 708 -36.25 -12.27 -1.54
N LEU A 709 -36.19 -11.23 -2.36
CA LEU A 709 -37.13 -10.11 -2.39
C LEU A 709 -37.86 -10.08 -3.74
N LYS A 710 -39.16 -9.85 -3.74
CA LYS A 710 -39.97 -9.76 -4.96
C LYS A 710 -40.92 -8.56 -4.91
N GLN A 711 -40.84 -7.70 -5.91
CA GLN A 711 -41.84 -6.65 -6.12
C GLN A 711 -43.05 -7.26 -6.83
N ASN A 712 -44.23 -7.13 -6.20
CA ASN A 712 -45.48 -7.73 -6.65
C ASN A 712 -46.53 -6.65 -6.98
N GLY A 713 -46.11 -5.57 -7.64
CA GLY A 713 -46.95 -4.42 -7.96
C GLY A 713 -46.55 -3.15 -7.20
N ASP A 714 -47.26 -2.05 -7.47
CA ASP A 714 -46.92 -0.73 -6.93
C ASP A 714 -47.01 -0.70 -5.39
N GLY A 715 -45.88 -0.42 -4.76
CA GLY A 715 -45.74 -0.35 -3.30
C GLY A 715 -45.75 -1.69 -2.55
N ILE A 716 -45.80 -2.84 -3.24
CA ILE A 716 -45.79 -4.17 -2.59
C ILE A 716 -44.43 -4.84 -2.75
N LEU A 717 -43.73 -5.01 -1.62
CA LEU A 717 -42.48 -5.76 -1.53
C LEU A 717 -42.68 -6.99 -0.65
N ASP A 718 -42.57 -8.16 -1.26
CA ASP A 718 -42.70 -9.45 -0.59
C ASP A 718 -41.31 -10.07 -0.37
N ILE A 719 -41.10 -10.66 0.80
CA ILE A 719 -39.88 -11.37 1.20
C ILE A 719 -40.18 -12.87 1.18
N PHE A 720 -39.35 -13.64 0.49
CA PHE A 720 -39.46 -15.08 0.34
C PHE A 720 -38.29 -15.80 1.01
N ALA A 721 -38.55 -16.97 1.57
CA ALA A 721 -37.54 -17.93 1.99
C ALA A 721 -37.99 -19.34 1.61
N ASN A 722 -37.16 -20.05 0.83
CA ASN A 722 -37.44 -21.41 0.36
C ASN A 722 -38.85 -21.52 -0.26
N SER A 723 -39.13 -20.64 -1.23
CA SER A 723 -40.42 -20.49 -1.93
C SER A 723 -41.60 -20.07 -1.06
N GLN A 724 -41.41 -19.81 0.24
CA GLN A 724 -42.47 -19.37 1.14
C GLN A 724 -42.47 -17.86 1.30
N HIS A 725 -43.64 -17.24 1.17
CA HIS A 725 -43.81 -15.81 1.42
C HIS A 725 -43.84 -15.55 2.94
N THR A 726 -42.82 -14.87 3.47
CA THR A 726 -42.64 -14.70 4.92
C THR A 726 -43.07 -13.32 5.42
N VAL A 727 -42.85 -12.26 4.64
CA VAL A 727 -43.18 -10.88 5.02
C VAL A 727 -43.64 -10.10 3.80
N ARG A 728 -44.73 -9.34 3.95
CA ARG A 728 -45.18 -8.33 2.99
C ARG A 728 -45.00 -6.95 3.58
N VAL A 729 -44.39 -6.05 2.82
CA VAL A 729 -44.43 -4.61 3.05
C VAL A 729 -45.37 -4.01 2.02
N ALA A 730 -46.43 -3.36 2.49
CA ALA A 730 -47.43 -2.70 1.65
C ALA A 730 -47.66 -1.25 2.15
N PRO A 731 -48.30 -0.38 1.35
CA PRO A 731 -48.56 0.99 1.79
C PRO A 731 -49.36 1.04 3.11
N GLY A 732 -48.72 1.55 4.17
CA GLY A 732 -49.33 1.70 5.50
C GLY A 732 -49.27 0.46 6.39
N GLU A 733 -48.73 -0.68 5.94
CA GLU A 733 -48.67 -1.90 6.74
C GLU A 733 -47.45 -2.79 6.44
N MET A 734 -47.04 -3.57 7.44
CA MET A 734 -46.15 -4.72 7.27
C MET A 734 -46.85 -5.96 7.82
N ILE A 735 -47.04 -6.97 6.99
CA ILE A 735 -47.68 -8.24 7.36
C ILE A 735 -46.61 -9.31 7.44
N VAL A 736 -46.40 -9.89 8.62
CA VAL A 736 -45.56 -11.09 8.79
C VAL A 736 -46.46 -12.32 8.67
N LEU A 737 -46.19 -13.19 7.69
CA LEU A 737 -47.01 -14.37 7.37
C LEU A 737 -46.60 -15.58 8.21
N GLY A 738 -46.41 -15.36 9.50
CA GLY A 738 -45.93 -16.34 10.46
C GLY A 738 -45.76 -15.74 11.87
N ALA A 739 -45.05 -16.44 12.74
CA ALA A 739 -44.79 -15.95 14.10
C ALA A 739 -43.58 -15.00 14.15
N ILE A 740 -43.71 -13.87 14.84
CA ILE A 740 -42.58 -13.03 15.25
C ILE A 740 -42.05 -13.58 16.57
N ARG A 741 -40.79 -14.06 16.60
CA ARG A 741 -40.16 -14.62 17.81
C ARG A 741 -39.12 -13.66 18.38
N ALA A 742 -39.34 -13.19 19.61
CA ALA A 742 -38.32 -12.50 20.40
C ALA A 742 -37.35 -13.54 21.00
N GLY A 743 -36.31 -13.93 20.26
CA GLY A 743 -35.36 -14.98 20.67
C GLY A 743 -34.17 -14.49 21.52
N ASN A 744 -33.46 -15.41 22.17
CA ASN A 744 -32.12 -15.24 22.76
C ASN A 744 -31.96 -14.08 23.78
N GLY A 745 -32.94 -13.93 24.69
CA GLY A 745 -32.96 -12.89 25.74
C GLY A 745 -33.21 -11.47 25.21
N LYS A 746 -33.81 -11.32 24.01
CA LYS A 746 -34.08 -10.03 23.38
C LYS A 746 -35.52 -9.58 23.59
N LYS A 747 -35.72 -8.26 23.58
CA LYS A 747 -37.00 -7.59 23.78
C LYS A 747 -37.62 -7.21 22.43
N LEU A 748 -38.83 -7.68 22.13
CA LEU A 748 -39.65 -7.12 21.06
C LEU A 748 -40.37 -5.88 21.61
N SER A 749 -40.14 -4.71 21.03
CA SER A 749 -40.78 -3.44 21.42
C SER A 749 -41.56 -2.86 20.26
N LEU A 750 -42.80 -2.46 20.48
CA LEU A 750 -43.62 -1.68 19.55
C LEU A 750 -43.86 -0.30 20.17
N THR A 751 -43.55 0.79 19.45
CA THR A 751 -43.61 2.15 20.00
C THR A 751 -44.39 3.10 19.08
N SER A 752 -45.04 4.11 19.65
CA SER A 752 -45.92 5.06 18.95
C SER A 752 -45.28 6.45 18.72
N THR A 753 -44.09 6.51 18.13
CA THR A 753 -43.22 7.71 18.12
C THR A 753 -43.63 8.86 17.17
N ASN A 754 -44.89 8.93 16.72
CA ASN A 754 -45.25 9.78 15.58
C ASN A 754 -46.03 11.07 15.91
N ASN A 755 -46.36 11.36 17.17
CA ASN A 755 -46.95 12.65 17.65
C ASN A 755 -47.34 12.68 19.16
N SER A 756 -47.11 11.61 19.92
CA SER A 756 -47.50 11.55 21.33
C SER A 756 -46.56 12.39 22.22
N ALA A 757 -47.10 13.03 23.27
CA ALA A 757 -46.30 13.76 24.27
C ALA A 757 -45.42 12.83 25.13
N LEU A 758 -45.76 11.54 25.19
CA LEU A 758 -44.99 10.46 25.81
C LEU A 758 -45.04 9.22 24.90
N ASN A 759 -43.90 8.58 24.65
CA ASN A 759 -43.86 7.42 23.75
C ASN A 759 -44.32 6.15 24.48
N ALA A 760 -45.53 5.68 24.19
CA ALA A 760 -45.98 4.39 24.70
C ALA A 760 -45.24 3.25 23.99
N GLY A 761 -44.74 2.30 24.77
CA GLY A 761 -44.06 1.09 24.31
C GLY A 761 -44.74 -0.17 24.82
N PHE A 762 -45.10 -1.07 23.91
CA PHE A 762 -45.50 -2.44 24.23
C PHE A 762 -44.31 -3.38 24.08
N ASN A 763 -43.98 -4.11 25.13
CA ASN A 763 -42.73 -4.84 25.27
C ASN A 763 -42.99 -6.30 25.59
N LEU A 764 -42.39 -7.22 24.82
CA LEU A 764 -42.32 -8.64 25.15
C LEU A 764 -40.84 -9.03 25.33
N TRP A 765 -40.48 -9.45 26.54
CA TRP A 765 -39.09 -9.78 26.90
C TRP A 765 -39.00 -10.81 28.04
N GLY A 766 -37.79 -11.26 28.33
CA GLY A 766 -37.49 -12.09 29.51
C GLY A 766 -35.98 -12.07 29.76
N ASP A 767 -35.57 -12.13 31.03
CA ASP A 767 -34.16 -12.06 31.44
C ASP A 767 -33.49 -13.44 31.59
N GLY A 768 -34.24 -14.53 31.36
CA GLY A 768 -33.77 -15.90 31.57
C GLY A 768 -33.46 -16.24 33.04
N GLY A 769 -33.76 -15.33 33.97
CA GLY A 769 -33.54 -15.45 35.40
C GLY A 769 -34.85 -15.24 36.16
N ASN A 770 -34.95 -14.16 36.92
CA ASN A 770 -36.07 -13.90 37.84
C ASN A 770 -37.39 -13.58 37.13
N ARG A 771 -37.33 -13.07 35.88
CA ARG A 771 -38.50 -12.65 35.09
C ARG A 771 -38.48 -13.37 33.74
N PRO A 772 -38.76 -14.68 33.70
CA PRO A 772 -38.61 -15.50 32.49
C PRO A 772 -39.49 -15.06 31.32
N THR A 773 -40.64 -14.42 31.56
CA THR A 773 -41.46 -13.83 30.50
C THR A 773 -42.22 -12.64 31.06
N VAL A 774 -42.12 -11.50 30.38
CA VAL A 774 -42.75 -10.23 30.73
C VAL A 774 -43.41 -9.65 29.49
N ILE A 775 -44.68 -9.27 29.66
CA ILE A 775 -45.43 -8.41 28.74
C ILE A 775 -45.67 -7.10 29.47
N GLU A 776 -45.13 -6.00 28.99
CA GLU A 776 -45.12 -4.71 29.68
C GLU A 776 -45.58 -3.59 28.76
N LEU A 777 -46.42 -2.70 29.30
CA LEU A 777 -46.75 -1.42 28.72
C LEU A 777 -46.12 -0.33 29.59
N GLY A 778 -45.42 0.62 28.97
CA GLY A 778 -44.87 1.77 29.66
C GLY A 778 -44.64 2.93 28.70
N ASP A 779 -44.17 4.03 29.24
CA ASP A 779 -43.73 5.20 28.48
C ASP A 779 -42.39 5.74 29.00
N ASP A 780 -42.01 6.93 28.54
CA ASP A 780 -40.77 7.59 28.91
C ASP A 780 -40.65 7.88 30.43
N GLN A 781 -41.74 7.79 31.18
CA GLN A 781 -41.78 8.00 32.64
C GLN A 781 -41.76 6.70 33.45
N GLY A 782 -41.88 5.54 32.78
CA GLY A 782 -41.79 4.22 33.41
C GLY A 782 -42.88 3.25 32.95
N TRP A 783 -42.98 2.12 33.64
CA TRP A 783 -43.99 1.10 33.34
C TRP A 783 -45.37 1.52 33.88
N HIS A 784 -46.39 1.31 33.07
CA HIS A 784 -47.81 1.47 33.44
C HIS A 784 -48.33 0.17 34.04
N LEU A 785 -48.10 -0.93 33.35
CA LEU A 785 -48.51 -2.26 33.78
C LEU A 785 -47.62 -3.33 33.16
N TYR A 786 -47.51 -4.46 33.84
CA TYR A 786 -46.92 -5.66 33.25
C TYR A 786 -47.61 -6.93 33.73
N SER A 787 -47.61 -7.92 32.86
CA SER A 787 -47.82 -9.32 33.22
C SER A 787 -46.49 -10.03 33.18
N GLN A 788 -46.17 -10.81 34.21
CA GLN A 788 -44.98 -11.66 34.20
C GLN A 788 -45.27 -13.06 34.72
N ARG A 789 -44.53 -14.03 34.20
CA ARG A 789 -44.39 -15.34 34.83
C ARG A 789 -43.15 -15.32 35.72
N ASN A 790 -43.28 -15.79 36.96
CA ASN A 790 -42.17 -15.96 37.90
C ASN A 790 -41.50 -17.32 37.72
N THR A 791 -40.32 -17.49 38.32
CA THR A 791 -39.56 -18.75 38.29
C THR A 791 -40.28 -19.93 38.94
N ASP A 792 -41.20 -19.66 39.89
CA ASP A 792 -42.06 -20.67 40.53
C ASP A 792 -43.31 -21.05 39.70
N GLY A 793 -43.45 -20.46 38.51
CA GLY A 793 -44.58 -20.69 37.61
C GLY A 793 -45.80 -19.83 37.91
N SER A 794 -45.83 -19.07 39.00
CA SER A 794 -46.91 -18.11 39.29
C SER A 794 -46.93 -16.98 38.26
N ILE A 795 -48.11 -16.39 38.06
CA ILE A 795 -48.31 -15.24 37.16
C ILE A 795 -48.66 -14.03 38.01
N GLN A 796 -47.99 -12.91 37.76
CA GLN A 796 -48.32 -11.62 38.35
C GLN A 796 -48.79 -10.66 37.27
N PHE A 797 -49.87 -9.95 37.56
CA PHE A 797 -50.32 -8.80 36.80
C PHE A 797 -50.25 -7.59 37.72
N VAL A 798 -49.40 -6.62 37.40
CA VAL A 798 -49.10 -5.48 38.24
C VAL A 798 -49.39 -4.20 37.48
N VAL A 799 -50.10 -3.27 38.14
CA VAL A 799 -50.48 -1.96 37.58
C VAL A 799 -49.92 -0.86 38.48
N ASN A 800 -49.19 0.07 37.89
CA ASN A 800 -48.67 1.27 38.53
C ASN A 800 -49.72 2.39 38.47
N GLY A 801 -50.80 2.24 39.23
CA GLY A 801 -51.93 3.17 39.21
C GLY A 801 -53.21 2.56 39.75
N GLN A 802 -54.34 3.21 39.45
CA GLN A 802 -55.67 2.70 39.79
C GLN A 802 -56.18 1.73 38.72
N VAL A 803 -56.76 0.60 39.16
CA VAL A 803 -57.55 -0.29 38.29
C VAL A 803 -59.02 0.03 38.52
N ILE A 804 -59.67 0.60 37.52
CA ILE A 804 -61.09 0.94 37.56
C ILE A 804 -61.83 -0.08 36.67
N PRO A 805 -62.40 -1.15 37.22
CA PRO A 805 -63.24 -2.06 36.44
C PRO A 805 -64.55 -1.37 36.03
N ASP A 806 -65.03 -1.69 34.82
CA ASP A 806 -66.36 -1.24 34.36
C ASP A 806 -67.51 -1.82 35.22
N ASN A 807 -67.24 -2.90 35.96
CA ASN A 807 -68.19 -3.54 36.86
C ASN A 807 -67.47 -4.04 38.12
N TYR A 808 -67.91 -3.57 39.29
CA TYR A 808 -67.37 -3.99 40.59
C TYR A 808 -68.13 -5.16 41.23
N GLY A 809 -69.16 -5.71 40.57
CA GLY A 809 -70.06 -6.72 41.14
C GLY A 809 -69.40 -8.07 41.48
N ASN A 810 -68.18 -8.30 40.98
CA ASN A 810 -67.33 -9.45 41.30
C ASN A 810 -66.29 -9.16 42.39
N PHE A 811 -66.21 -7.93 42.91
CA PHE A 811 -65.36 -7.56 44.04
C PHE A 811 -66.15 -7.68 45.34
N ASP A 812 -65.48 -8.11 46.41
CA ASP A 812 -66.06 -8.18 47.76
C ASP A 812 -66.56 -6.79 48.17
N ALA A 813 -67.74 -6.74 48.79
CA ALA A 813 -68.44 -5.50 49.15
C ALA A 813 -67.57 -4.53 49.99
N ARG A 814 -66.56 -5.02 50.70
CA ARG A 814 -65.60 -4.20 51.46
C ARG A 814 -64.68 -3.34 50.59
N TYR A 815 -64.55 -3.65 49.31
CA TYR A 815 -63.75 -2.91 48.33
C TYR A 815 -64.60 -2.05 47.39
N LEU A 816 -65.91 -1.98 47.63
CA LEU A 816 -66.81 -0.99 47.00
C LEU A 816 -66.53 0.38 47.62
N SER A 817 -66.51 1.44 46.80
CA SER A 817 -66.19 2.80 47.22
C SER A 817 -67.05 3.24 48.41
N SER A 818 -66.37 3.71 49.45
CA SER A 818 -66.90 3.98 50.78
C SER A 818 -68.00 5.04 50.80
N GLY A 819 -69.24 4.59 51.04
CA GLY A 819 -70.40 5.41 51.38
C GLY A 819 -71.42 4.65 52.25
N ASN A 820 -71.21 4.68 53.57
CA ASN A 820 -72.14 4.42 54.69
C ASN A 820 -72.29 3.01 55.34
N VAL A 821 -71.88 3.01 56.61
CA VAL A 821 -72.24 2.26 57.84
C VAL A 821 -73.64 1.61 57.87
N TYR A 822 -73.73 0.46 58.57
CA TYR A 822 -74.91 -0.38 58.88
C TYR A 822 -76.30 0.30 58.87
N THR A 823 -77.31 -0.42 58.38
CA THR A 823 -78.68 0.08 58.34
C THR A 823 -79.25 0.28 59.76
N LYS A 824 -80.20 1.21 59.93
CA LYS A 824 -80.84 1.49 61.23
C LYS A 824 -81.40 0.23 61.89
N GLY A 825 -81.99 -0.68 61.12
CA GLY A 825 -82.54 -1.94 61.63
C GLY A 825 -81.47 -2.91 62.17
N GLU A 826 -80.25 -2.87 61.62
CA GLU A 826 -79.13 -3.69 62.07
C GLU A 826 -78.47 -3.12 63.33
N SER A 827 -78.45 -1.79 63.49
CA SER A 827 -77.99 -1.12 64.71
C SER A 827 -78.97 -1.34 65.87
N ASP A 828 -80.27 -1.16 65.63
CA ASP A 828 -81.33 -1.25 66.63
C ASP A 828 -81.42 -2.64 67.28
N ASN A 829 -81.09 -3.71 66.54
CA ASN A 829 -81.06 -5.07 67.09
C ASN A 829 -79.82 -5.40 67.93
N ARG A 830 -78.76 -4.59 67.86
CA ARG A 830 -77.48 -4.87 68.51
C ARG A 830 -77.27 -4.09 69.81
N TYR A 831 -77.94 -2.96 69.99
CA TYR A 831 -77.71 -2.07 71.13
C TYR A 831 -78.99 -1.80 71.93
N VAL A 832 -78.85 -1.57 73.24
CA VAL A 832 -79.93 -1.10 74.11
C VAL A 832 -80.24 0.35 73.76
N GLN A 833 -81.49 0.59 73.37
CA GLN A 833 -81.95 1.90 72.93
C GLN A 833 -82.58 2.69 74.09
N ASN A 834 -83.17 2.00 75.08
CA ASN A 834 -83.82 2.63 76.24
C ASN A 834 -83.94 1.66 77.44
N ILE A 835 -84.13 2.17 78.66
CA ILE A 835 -84.34 1.41 79.90
C ILE A 835 -85.50 2.04 80.71
N GLN A 836 -86.39 1.21 81.26
CA GLN A 836 -87.54 1.67 82.06
C GLN A 836 -87.88 0.73 83.23
N ARG A 837 -88.76 1.19 84.11
CA ARG A 837 -89.45 0.36 85.12
C ARG A 837 -90.79 -0.11 84.57
N GLY A 838 -91.02 -1.42 84.50
CA GLY A 838 -92.28 -1.99 84.04
C GLY A 838 -93.44 -1.81 85.03
N ALA A 839 -94.60 -2.37 84.67
CA ALA A 839 -95.81 -2.31 85.49
C ALA A 839 -95.62 -2.96 86.87
N PRO A 840 -96.27 -2.46 87.94
CA PRO A 840 -96.16 -3.03 89.28
C PRO A 840 -96.83 -4.40 89.35
N VAL A 841 -96.12 -5.37 89.91
CA VAL A 841 -96.57 -6.73 90.18
C VAL A 841 -96.82 -6.88 91.68
N TRP A 842 -97.99 -7.40 92.02
CA TRP A 842 -98.47 -7.55 93.38
C TRP A 842 -98.63 -9.05 93.70
N PRO A 843 -97.73 -9.64 94.50
CA PRO A 843 -97.79 -11.07 94.81
C PRO A 843 -98.87 -11.43 95.86
N GLY A 844 -99.64 -10.46 96.34
CA GLY A 844 -100.67 -10.66 97.36
C GLY A 844 -100.22 -10.27 98.76
N LYS A 845 -101.14 -10.37 99.73
CA LYS A 845 -100.92 -10.06 101.15
C LYS A 845 -100.12 -11.17 101.83
N VAL A 846 -99.10 -10.82 102.60
CA VAL A 846 -98.29 -11.77 103.37
C VAL A 846 -98.43 -11.44 104.85
N ASP A 847 -98.98 -12.38 105.62
CA ASP A 847 -99.37 -12.18 107.04
C ASP A 847 -98.31 -12.66 108.06
N GLU A 848 -97.17 -13.20 107.61
CA GLU A 848 -96.02 -13.58 108.45
C GLU A 848 -94.74 -13.64 107.58
N TYR A 849 -93.62 -13.03 108.02
CA TYR A 849 -92.33 -12.80 107.31
C TYR A 849 -92.39 -12.74 105.77
N GLY A 850 -92.35 -11.52 105.21
CA GLY A 850 -92.31 -11.28 103.75
C GLY A 850 -91.16 -12.01 103.03
N PRO A 851 -91.27 -12.25 101.70
CA PRO A 851 -90.28 -13.03 100.97
C PRO A 851 -88.89 -12.39 101.07
N ALA A 852 -87.85 -13.22 101.29
CA ALA A 852 -86.48 -12.77 101.50
C ALA A 852 -85.87 -12.04 100.29
N GLU A 853 -86.43 -12.25 99.10
CA GLU A 853 -85.95 -11.68 97.84
C GLU A 853 -87.11 -11.23 96.93
N ALA A 854 -86.86 -10.21 96.11
CA ALA A 854 -87.79 -9.80 95.07
C ALA A 854 -87.80 -10.83 93.91
N PRO A 855 -88.88 -10.94 93.12
CA PRO A 855 -88.86 -11.75 91.90
C PRO A 855 -87.72 -11.34 90.96
N ALA A 856 -87.09 -12.29 90.27
CA ALA A 856 -85.95 -12.04 89.38
C ALA A 856 -86.23 -10.91 88.37
N GLY A 857 -85.27 -10.01 88.22
CA GLY A 857 -85.38 -8.84 87.36
C GLY A 857 -86.23 -7.70 87.93
N CYS A 858 -86.78 -7.87 89.13
CA CYS A 858 -87.65 -6.90 89.78
C CYS A 858 -87.00 -6.32 91.03
N PHE A 859 -87.42 -5.10 91.38
CA PHE A 859 -87.03 -4.46 92.62
C PHE A 859 -88.26 -3.98 93.38
N LEU A 860 -88.13 -3.92 94.71
CA LEU A 860 -89.21 -3.46 95.59
C LEU A 860 -89.45 -1.97 95.35
N THR A 861 -90.70 -1.61 95.13
CA THR A 861 -91.10 -0.23 94.83
C THR A 861 -92.04 0.36 95.86
N GLN A 862 -92.70 -0.52 96.63
CA GLN A 862 -93.61 -0.14 97.69
C GLN A 862 -93.79 -1.30 98.65
N ALA A 863 -93.74 -1.02 99.95
CA ALA A 863 -94.20 -1.91 101.01
C ALA A 863 -95.20 -1.13 101.86
N ARG A 864 -96.38 -1.69 102.11
CA ARG A 864 -97.43 -1.06 102.91
C ARG A 864 -97.94 -2.03 103.95
N HIS A 865 -97.93 -1.59 105.20
CA HIS A 865 -98.58 -2.29 106.30
C HIS A 865 -100.11 -2.20 106.15
N ASP A 866 -100.81 -3.32 106.26
CA ASP A 866 -102.27 -3.37 106.31
C ASP A 866 -102.73 -3.12 107.76
N PRO A 867 -103.37 -1.98 108.05
CA PRO A 867 -103.74 -1.60 109.41
C PRO A 867 -104.81 -2.51 110.03
N THR A 868 -105.41 -3.44 109.28
CA THR A 868 -106.40 -4.41 109.78
C THR A 868 -105.78 -5.68 110.40
N THR A 869 -104.46 -5.84 110.31
CA THR A 869 -103.72 -7.01 110.84
C THR A 869 -102.46 -6.57 111.58
N ALA A 870 -102.05 -7.31 112.62
CA ALA A 870 -100.87 -6.94 113.42
C ALA A 870 -99.53 -7.07 112.65
N TYR A 871 -99.48 -7.87 111.59
CA TYR A 871 -98.25 -8.18 110.84
C TYR A 871 -98.38 -8.22 109.31
N GLY A 872 -99.58 -7.95 108.76
CA GLY A 872 -99.82 -8.05 107.32
C GLY A 872 -99.14 -6.92 106.54
N VAL A 873 -98.28 -7.28 105.59
CA VAL A 873 -97.63 -6.32 104.67
C VAL A 873 -97.91 -6.73 103.23
N THR A 874 -98.21 -5.73 102.40
CA THR A 874 -98.32 -5.89 100.94
C THR A 874 -97.10 -5.29 100.26
N PHE A 875 -96.57 -6.01 99.28
CA PHE A 875 -95.39 -5.60 98.51
C PHE A 875 -95.76 -5.35 97.05
N ALA A 876 -95.17 -4.32 96.44
CA ALA A 876 -95.23 -4.07 95.00
C ALA A 876 -93.83 -4.08 94.40
N TYR A 877 -93.60 -4.97 93.46
CA TYR A 877 -92.33 -5.06 92.72
C TYR A 877 -92.51 -4.51 91.31
N ARG A 878 -91.46 -3.95 90.70
CA ARG A 878 -91.47 -3.61 89.27
C ARG A 878 -90.27 -4.23 88.56
N PRO A 879 -90.46 -4.83 87.38
CA PRO A 879 -89.35 -5.33 86.58
C PRO A 879 -88.54 -4.18 85.98
N LEU A 880 -87.21 -4.29 85.96
CA LEU A 880 -86.36 -3.42 85.15
C LEU A 880 -86.33 -3.95 83.72
N GLN A 881 -86.67 -3.10 82.74
CA GLN A 881 -86.80 -3.50 81.34
C GLN A 881 -85.91 -2.66 80.44
N MET A 882 -85.40 -3.28 79.37
CA MET A 882 -84.62 -2.62 78.32
C MET A 882 -85.27 -2.80 76.95
N TRP A 883 -85.20 -1.77 76.12
CA TRP A 883 -85.66 -1.80 74.74
C TRP A 883 -84.50 -2.15 73.82
N VAL A 884 -84.57 -3.31 73.18
CA VAL A 884 -83.57 -3.82 72.23
C VAL A 884 -84.33 -4.39 71.04
N GLY A 885 -83.95 -4.01 69.81
CA GLY A 885 -84.75 -4.26 68.62
C GLY A 885 -86.07 -3.48 68.65
N ASN A 886 -87.21 -4.19 68.58
CA ASN A 886 -88.56 -3.62 68.54
C ASN A 886 -89.44 -4.01 69.76
N GLY A 887 -88.85 -4.27 70.93
CA GLY A 887 -89.64 -4.60 72.11
C GLY A 887 -88.94 -4.41 73.46
N TRP A 888 -89.74 -4.20 74.52
CA TRP A 888 -89.28 -4.20 75.90
C TRP A 888 -89.01 -5.62 76.39
N ARG A 889 -87.84 -5.85 77.00
CA ARG A 889 -87.46 -7.11 77.63
C ARG A 889 -87.07 -6.89 79.08
N THR A 890 -87.55 -7.74 79.98
CA THR A 890 -87.16 -7.72 81.40
C THR A 890 -85.75 -8.25 81.58
N ILE A 891 -84.92 -7.51 82.33
CA ILE A 891 -83.57 -7.92 82.68
C ILE A 891 -83.68 -9.10 83.65
N ASN A 892 -82.86 -10.14 83.47
CA ASN A 892 -82.82 -11.27 84.40
C ASN A 892 -81.77 -11.01 85.49
N GLY A 893 -82.12 -11.22 86.76
CA GLY A 893 -81.25 -10.92 87.91
C GLY A 893 -82.03 -10.55 89.15
#